data_AF-A0A813N015-F1
#
_entry.id   AF-A0A813N015-F1
#
_cell.length_a   1.000
_cell.length_b   1.000
_cell.length_c   1.000
_cell.angle_alpha   90.00
_cell.angle_beta   90.00
_cell.angle_gamma   90.00
#
_symmetry.space_group_name_H-M   'P 1'
#
loop_
_entity.id
_entity.type
_entity.pdbx_description
1 polymer ?
#
loop_
_entity_poly.entity_id
_entity_poly.type
_entity_poly.pdbx_seq_one_letter_code
_entity_poly.pdbx_strand_id
1 'polypeptide(L)'
;MFPSSFNQPKFCPTAVWNPYGITFANRTTLGQGISDIFINTNNTIYTANLEESQILIWINNSINPNKKISSSFRSSYSIFVTNNGDIYYDNGGSYGQVHKWISNRSIFVNVMNVNSSCFGLFIDINDTLYCSMPSQHKVIKRWLNDSKRILTTAAGTGIRGSASNQLNLPYGIFVDLNFDLYVVDTQNNRIQLFKHGGLNGTTIVGKGSSNNIISLDRPTGIVVDADKYVFIVDRYNHRIVRAGSNDIRCIIGCGKEGSQSHQLSYPVNLSFDSYGNIFITDRANGRIQKFDFLLNSCDTSSIVQYMYSSELTANHQEYARTCDKRNYFYETIQIDIVASGLYMVAINPDKCVIGGSCSVQTKGIGITLDDILRYEVKRNMTLKNQSSLVKMSVGLTMIMFLLGLTNSILSLLTFQNESLRKVGCGIYLLASSVTSLLTISMFTINFWFVLLTQMNASINLSIGRGGCISIEPLLKLFLYFDTWLNACVAIERALHVYQGIHFNKEKSKRLARWIIFILPFCIIATIIHEPLHRNIFEYQIKDIKSVTGIPERNSQCVIQYSHAVQDYNTAILFIHLIGPFIANLFSALFIIFGTARQRSVAQTSKNYITHIRAQLREHKQLVISPAILLILSMPRLIISLLSGCVKISDKPWLYLCAYFISFTPSILVFVVFVIPSDLYRKTLKETLITWQRRIRH
;
A
#
# COMPACT_ATOMS: atom_id res chain seq x y z
N MET A 1 -2.68 -12.84 3.00
CA MET A 1 -1.57 -13.47 3.76
C MET A 1 -2.01 -13.47 5.22
N PHE A 2 -2.17 -14.65 5.84
CA PHE A 2 -2.48 -14.70 7.28
C PHE A 2 -1.29 -14.10 8.04
N PRO A 3 -1.51 -13.22 9.03
CA PRO A 3 -0.39 -12.62 9.75
C PRO A 3 0.34 -13.71 10.56
N SER A 4 1.65 -13.85 10.37
CA SER A 4 2.53 -14.61 11.27
C SER A 4 3.06 -13.67 12.37
N SER A 5 3.41 -14.21 13.54
CA SER A 5 3.90 -13.37 14.65
C SER A 5 5.38 -13.10 14.63
N PHE A 6 6.12 -13.83 13.81
CA PHE A 6 7.56 -13.70 13.61
C PHE A 6 7.85 -13.03 12.26
N ASN A 7 8.99 -12.36 12.18
CA ASN A 7 9.50 -11.81 10.91
C ASN A 7 10.00 -12.94 10.01
N GLN A 8 9.48 -12.97 8.79
CA GLN A 8 9.95 -13.87 7.74
C GLN A 8 10.32 -13.06 6.49
N PRO A 9 11.42 -12.28 6.54
CA PRO A 9 11.89 -11.53 5.38
C PRO A 9 12.17 -12.46 4.18
N LYS A 10 12.18 -11.89 2.98
CA LYS A 10 12.47 -12.61 1.73
C LYS A 10 13.87 -12.24 1.24
N PHE A 11 14.80 -13.20 1.20
CA PHE A 11 16.18 -12.93 0.81
C PHE A 11 16.58 -13.62 -0.50
N CYS A 12 17.06 -12.83 -1.45
CA CYS A 12 17.69 -13.33 -2.67
C CYS A 12 18.96 -14.14 -2.35
N PRO A 13 19.39 -15.06 -3.24
CA PRO A 13 20.62 -15.83 -3.07
C PRO A 13 21.84 -14.97 -2.71
N THR A 14 21.96 -13.77 -3.30
CA THR A 14 23.12 -12.89 -3.10
C THR A 14 23.08 -12.09 -1.81
N ALA A 15 22.02 -12.18 -0.99
CA ALA A 15 21.80 -11.33 0.18
C ALA A 15 23.02 -11.21 1.10
N VAL A 16 23.40 -9.99 1.47
CA VAL A 16 24.60 -9.67 2.24
C VAL A 16 24.25 -8.86 3.48
N TRP A 17 24.91 -9.16 4.58
CA TRP A 17 24.88 -8.40 5.83
C TRP A 17 26.23 -7.76 6.07
N ASN A 18 26.24 -6.65 6.80
CA ASN A 18 27.47 -6.05 7.28
C ASN A 18 28.18 -7.09 8.14
N PRO A 19 29.42 -7.47 7.84
CA PRO A 19 30.12 -8.46 8.64
C PRO A 19 30.48 -7.92 10.03
N TYR A 20 30.45 -6.61 10.26
CA TYR A 20 30.71 -5.97 11.55
C TYR A 20 29.40 -5.72 12.29
N GLY A 21 29.19 -6.45 13.37
CA GLY A 21 28.04 -6.33 14.23
C GLY A 21 28.13 -5.15 15.19
N ILE A 22 26.97 -4.58 15.50
CA ILE A 22 26.76 -3.59 16.55
C ILE A 22 26.27 -4.33 17.78
N THR A 23 26.88 -4.08 18.94
CA THR A 23 26.36 -4.65 20.20
C THR A 23 25.05 -3.95 20.56
N PHE A 24 23.94 -4.67 20.42
CA PHE A 24 22.60 -4.17 20.73
C PHE A 24 22.35 -4.14 22.24
N ALA A 25 22.69 -5.23 22.92
CA ALA A 25 22.62 -5.34 24.38
C ALA A 25 23.77 -6.21 24.88
N ASN A 26 24.26 -5.91 26.08
CA ASN A 26 25.43 -6.56 26.69
C ASN A 26 25.05 -7.22 28.04
N ARG A 27 26.04 -7.83 28.68
CA ARG A 27 25.88 -8.58 29.94
C ARG A 27 25.27 -7.75 31.07
N THR A 28 25.52 -6.44 31.12
CA THR A 28 24.94 -5.58 32.18
C THR A 28 23.42 -5.45 32.05
N THR A 29 22.90 -5.57 30.84
CA THR A 29 21.45 -5.50 30.59
C THR A 29 20.80 -6.89 30.60
N LEU A 30 21.52 -7.89 30.07
CA LEU A 30 20.99 -9.22 29.80
C LEU A 30 21.16 -10.21 30.95
N GLY A 31 22.03 -9.91 31.91
CA GLY A 31 22.47 -10.86 32.94
C GLY A 31 23.32 -11.99 32.35
N GLN A 32 23.59 -13.01 33.16
CA GLN A 32 24.26 -14.22 32.69
C GLN A 32 23.30 -15.19 31.99
N GLY A 33 23.82 -15.88 30.96
CA GLY A 33 23.14 -17.04 30.39
C GLY A 33 22.10 -16.76 29.30
N ILE A 34 22.35 -15.81 28.40
CA ILE A 34 21.47 -15.55 27.24
C ILE A 34 21.24 -16.84 26.46
N SER A 35 19.97 -17.23 26.35
CA SER A 35 19.54 -18.49 25.73
C SER A 35 18.80 -18.26 24.41
N ASP A 36 17.96 -17.23 24.32
CA ASP A 36 17.07 -17.04 23.18
C ASP A 36 16.76 -15.57 22.87
N ILE A 37 16.34 -15.29 21.63
CA ILE A 37 15.85 -14.00 21.15
C ILE A 37 14.69 -14.20 20.19
N PHE A 38 13.61 -13.45 20.40
CA PHE A 38 12.47 -13.41 19.49
C PHE A 38 12.18 -11.98 19.06
N ILE A 39 11.91 -11.77 17.77
CA ILE A 39 11.51 -10.46 17.24
C ILE A 39 10.21 -10.63 16.48
N ASN A 40 9.18 -9.89 16.91
CA ASN A 40 7.87 -9.94 16.28
C ASN A 40 7.78 -9.05 15.03
N THR A 41 6.67 -9.13 14.30
CA THR A 41 6.42 -8.32 13.09
C THR A 41 6.41 -6.80 13.30
N ASN A 42 6.30 -6.35 14.55
CA ASN A 42 6.38 -4.94 14.92
C ASN A 42 7.79 -4.52 15.36
N ASN A 43 8.80 -5.36 15.11
CA ASN A 43 10.19 -5.17 15.55
C ASN A 43 10.36 -5.00 17.06
N THR A 44 9.42 -5.55 17.83
CA THR A 44 9.58 -5.64 19.29
C THR A 44 10.46 -6.84 19.59
N ILE A 45 11.52 -6.61 20.37
CA ILE A 45 12.54 -7.62 20.69
C ILE A 45 12.25 -8.16 22.08
N TYR A 46 12.29 -9.48 22.21
CA TYR A 46 12.05 -10.21 23.44
C TYR A 46 13.22 -11.14 23.73
N THR A 47 13.70 -11.14 24.97
CA THR A 47 14.70 -12.10 25.45
C THR A 47 14.47 -12.39 26.94
N ALA A 48 14.96 -13.52 27.42
CA ALA A 48 14.92 -13.88 28.82
C ALA A 48 16.23 -13.47 29.52
N ASN A 49 16.12 -12.74 30.61
CA ASN A 49 17.19 -12.58 31.59
C ASN A 49 17.02 -13.68 32.65
N LEU A 50 17.91 -14.68 32.60
CA LEU A 50 17.86 -15.83 33.49
C LEU A 50 18.27 -15.50 34.94
N GLU A 51 19.18 -14.54 35.10
CA GLU A 51 19.71 -14.14 36.40
C GLU A 51 18.64 -13.46 37.25
N GLU A 52 17.86 -12.56 36.65
CA GLU A 52 16.77 -11.85 37.33
C GLU A 52 15.40 -12.53 37.16
N SER A 53 15.31 -13.67 36.44
CA SER A 53 14.05 -14.34 36.10
C SER A 53 13.02 -13.40 35.43
N GLN A 54 13.48 -12.59 34.48
CA GLN A 54 12.67 -11.57 33.80
C GLN A 54 12.63 -11.76 32.29
N ILE A 55 11.49 -11.41 31.68
CA ILE A 55 11.41 -11.21 30.23
C ILE A 55 11.68 -9.73 29.94
N LEU A 56 12.72 -9.46 29.15
CA LEU A 56 13.09 -8.12 28.73
C LEU A 56 12.48 -7.83 27.36
N ILE A 57 11.90 -6.63 27.20
CA ILE A 57 11.17 -6.22 26.00
C ILE A 57 11.67 -4.85 25.54
N TRP A 58 12.12 -4.75 24.28
CA TRP A 58 12.49 -3.49 23.63
C TRP A 58 11.50 -3.15 22.54
N ILE A 59 11.08 -1.88 22.52
CA ILE A 59 10.13 -1.29 21.58
C ILE A 59 10.82 -0.11 20.90
N ASN A 60 10.57 0.10 19.60
CA ASN A 60 11.04 1.27 18.84
C ASN A 60 12.55 1.53 18.90
N ASN A 61 13.39 0.49 18.84
CA ASN A 61 14.86 0.62 18.87
C ASN A 61 15.43 1.37 20.09
N SER A 62 14.75 1.31 21.24
CA SER A 62 15.27 1.82 22.51
C SER A 62 16.61 1.16 22.86
N ILE A 63 17.50 1.91 23.52
CA ILE A 63 18.78 1.40 24.02
C ILE A 63 18.56 0.47 25.23
N ASN A 64 17.57 0.79 26.07
CA ASN A 64 17.24 0.02 27.28
C ASN A 64 15.88 -0.70 27.12
N PRO A 65 15.66 -1.85 27.81
CA PRO A 65 14.39 -2.54 27.75
C PRO A 65 13.27 -1.64 28.28
N ASN A 66 12.26 -1.40 27.45
CA ASN A 66 11.09 -0.58 27.78
C ASN A 66 10.21 -1.23 28.84
N LYS A 67 10.16 -2.57 28.85
CA LYS A 67 9.35 -3.34 29.80
C LYS A 67 10.14 -4.55 30.28
N LYS A 68 10.05 -4.79 31.59
CA LYS A 68 10.59 -5.97 32.27
C LYS A 68 9.41 -6.69 32.91
N ILE A 69 9.21 -7.96 32.57
CA ILE A 69 8.16 -8.80 33.14
C ILE A 69 8.82 -9.82 34.06
N SER A 70 8.69 -9.63 35.37
CA SER A 70 9.15 -10.61 36.35
C SER A 70 8.30 -11.87 36.29
N SER A 71 8.96 -13.02 36.20
CA SER A 71 8.33 -14.33 36.26
C SER A 71 9.12 -15.24 37.22
N SER A 72 8.59 -16.43 37.49
CA SER A 72 9.20 -17.41 38.41
C SER A 72 10.09 -18.44 37.70
N PHE A 73 10.47 -18.20 36.43
CA PHE A 73 11.24 -19.20 35.70
C PHE A 73 12.70 -19.25 36.13
N ARG A 74 13.17 -20.47 36.43
CA ARG A 74 14.55 -20.71 36.88
C ARG A 74 15.53 -21.02 35.73
N SER A 75 15.02 -21.43 34.58
CA SER A 75 15.82 -21.66 33.37
C SER A 75 14.91 -21.65 32.14
N SER A 76 14.80 -20.52 31.44
CA SER A 76 14.09 -20.47 30.16
C SER A 76 15.08 -20.66 29.02
N TYR A 77 14.91 -21.71 28.24
CA TYR A 77 15.74 -21.96 27.06
C TYR A 77 15.15 -21.39 25.78
N SER A 78 13.86 -21.05 25.78
CA SER A 78 13.19 -20.55 24.59
C SER A 78 12.02 -19.60 24.90
N ILE A 79 11.77 -18.68 23.97
CA ILE A 79 10.68 -17.71 24.02
C ILE A 79 10.04 -17.55 22.63
N PHE A 80 8.72 -17.47 22.60
CA PHE A 80 7.96 -17.21 21.38
C PHE A 80 6.81 -16.26 21.67
N VAL A 81 6.54 -15.31 20.78
CA VAL A 81 5.44 -14.35 20.95
C VAL A 81 4.46 -14.49 19.80
N THR A 82 3.16 -14.56 20.12
CA THR A 82 2.07 -14.65 19.13
C THR A 82 1.61 -13.27 18.66
N ASN A 83 0.79 -13.20 17.59
CA ASN A 83 0.28 -11.93 17.03
C ASN A 83 -0.47 -11.08 18.05
N ASN A 84 -1.16 -11.74 18.99
CA ASN A 84 -1.93 -11.08 20.04
C ASN A 84 -1.04 -10.55 21.17
N GLY A 85 0.29 -10.72 21.07
CA GLY A 85 1.26 -10.29 22.06
C GLY A 85 1.44 -11.25 23.24
N ASP A 86 0.76 -12.41 23.23
CA ASP A 86 0.96 -13.41 24.28
C ASP A 86 2.34 -14.05 24.15
N ILE A 87 3.05 -14.14 25.28
CA ILE A 87 4.44 -14.60 25.36
C ILE A 87 4.45 -16.02 25.92
N TYR A 88 5.05 -16.94 25.18
CA TYR A 88 5.24 -18.34 25.58
C TYR A 88 6.71 -18.55 25.88
N TYR A 89 7.00 -19.25 26.98
CA TYR A 89 8.37 -19.53 27.36
C TYR A 89 8.47 -20.86 28.12
N ASP A 90 9.63 -21.48 28.02
CA ASP A 90 9.97 -22.68 28.78
C ASP A 90 10.23 -22.32 30.25
N ASN A 91 9.65 -23.09 31.17
CA ASN A 91 9.86 -22.95 32.61
C ASN A 91 10.79 -24.05 33.17
N GLY A 92 11.74 -24.51 32.37
CA GLY A 92 12.87 -25.33 32.80
C GLY A 92 12.57 -26.80 33.11
N GLY A 93 13.66 -27.56 33.25
CA GLY A 93 13.63 -29.02 33.39
C GLY A 93 13.13 -29.53 34.74
N SER A 94 13.18 -28.72 35.80
CA SER A 94 12.69 -29.10 37.13
C SER A 94 11.17 -29.10 37.25
N TYR A 95 10.48 -28.29 36.45
CA TYR A 95 9.02 -28.21 36.43
C TYR A 95 8.41 -28.84 35.19
N GLY A 96 9.15 -28.84 34.06
CA GLY A 96 8.68 -29.42 32.81
C GLY A 96 7.39 -28.76 32.35
N GLN A 97 7.37 -27.43 32.23
CA GLN A 97 6.17 -26.70 31.84
C GLN A 97 6.48 -25.62 30.83
N VAL A 98 5.56 -25.42 29.87
CA VAL A 98 5.53 -24.23 29.04
C VAL A 98 4.48 -23.29 29.61
N HIS A 99 4.90 -22.09 29.95
CA HIS A 99 4.02 -21.04 30.49
C HIS A 99 3.69 -20.03 29.40
N LYS A 100 2.51 -19.45 29.51
CA LYS A 100 2.01 -18.36 28.67
C LYS A 100 1.73 -17.16 29.56
N TRP A 101 2.32 -16.03 29.24
CA TRP A 101 1.93 -14.73 29.77
C TRP A 101 0.89 -14.10 28.84
N ILE A 102 -0.30 -13.85 29.38
CA ILE A 102 -1.42 -13.26 28.62
C ILE A 102 -1.29 -11.75 28.65
N SER A 103 -1.05 -11.14 27.49
CA SER A 103 -0.69 -9.72 27.41
C SER A 103 -1.79 -8.79 27.97
N ASN A 104 -3.05 -9.06 27.63
CA ASN A 104 -4.18 -8.23 28.04
C ASN A 104 -4.52 -8.31 29.53
N ARG A 105 -4.21 -9.43 30.19
CA ARG A 105 -4.57 -9.68 31.59
C ARG A 105 -3.37 -9.64 32.54
N SER A 106 -2.15 -9.65 32.00
CA SER A 106 -0.89 -9.72 32.76
C SER A 106 -0.82 -10.92 33.72
N ILE A 107 -1.43 -12.05 33.35
CA ILE A 107 -1.42 -13.29 34.14
C ILE A 107 -0.58 -14.37 33.46
N PHE A 108 0.02 -15.24 34.27
CA PHE A 108 0.73 -16.43 33.81
C PHE A 108 -0.18 -17.65 33.90
N VAL A 109 -0.22 -18.44 32.84
CA VAL A 109 -0.96 -19.72 32.81
C VAL A 109 -0.05 -20.82 32.27
N ASN A 110 -0.13 -22.00 32.89
CA ASN A 110 0.52 -23.18 32.36
C ASN A 110 -0.28 -23.70 31.15
N VAL A 111 0.38 -23.76 30.00
CA VAL A 111 -0.24 -24.19 28.73
C VAL A 111 0.22 -25.56 28.28
N MET A 112 1.29 -26.15 28.82
CA MET A 112 1.76 -27.48 28.44
C MET A 112 2.60 -28.07 29.55
N ASN A 113 2.29 -29.30 29.97
CA ASN A 113 3.16 -30.10 30.84
C ASN A 113 4.03 -31.01 29.97
N VAL A 114 5.33 -30.99 30.19
CA VAL A 114 6.35 -31.76 29.48
C VAL A 114 7.25 -32.44 30.51
N ASN A 115 7.97 -33.48 30.12
CA ASN A 115 8.86 -34.23 31.02
C ASN A 115 10.35 -33.87 30.84
N SER A 116 10.63 -32.82 30.06
CA SER A 116 11.97 -32.31 29.75
C SER A 116 11.86 -30.85 29.31
N SER A 117 12.92 -30.05 29.44
CA SER A 117 12.95 -28.66 28.98
C SER A 117 12.71 -28.55 27.47
N CYS A 118 12.00 -27.50 27.07
CA CYS A 118 11.80 -27.11 25.68
C CYS A 118 12.93 -26.16 25.21
N PHE A 119 13.88 -26.68 24.44
CA PHE A 119 15.00 -25.89 23.92
C PHE A 119 14.65 -25.06 22.69
N GLY A 120 13.55 -25.42 22.02
CA GLY A 120 12.96 -24.62 20.96
C GLY A 120 11.44 -24.64 21.12
N LEU A 121 10.84 -23.46 21.11
CA LEU A 121 9.40 -23.26 21.09
C LEU A 121 9.01 -22.56 19.79
N PHE A 122 7.94 -23.03 19.18
CA PHE A 122 7.38 -22.38 17.99
C PHE A 122 5.86 -22.55 18.01
N ILE A 123 5.12 -21.52 17.60
CA ILE A 123 3.67 -21.61 17.42
C ILE A 123 3.36 -21.30 15.96
N ASP A 124 2.75 -22.26 15.27
CA ASP A 124 2.34 -22.08 13.88
C ASP A 124 1.07 -21.24 13.75
N ILE A 125 0.72 -20.88 12.52
CA ILE A 125 -0.46 -20.06 12.22
C ILE A 125 -1.81 -20.74 12.57
N ASN A 126 -1.81 -22.02 12.93
CA ASN A 126 -2.98 -22.77 13.39
C ASN A 126 -3.04 -22.91 14.92
N ASP A 127 -2.24 -22.12 15.65
CA ASP A 127 -2.09 -22.19 17.10
C ASP A 127 -1.63 -23.57 17.59
N THR A 128 -0.79 -24.26 16.83
CA THR A 128 -0.11 -25.47 17.30
C THR A 128 1.23 -25.09 17.93
N LEU A 129 1.40 -25.42 19.20
CA LEU A 129 2.62 -25.23 19.96
C LEU A 129 3.55 -26.44 19.78
N TYR A 130 4.76 -26.21 19.30
CA TYR A 130 5.83 -27.19 19.16
C TYR A 130 6.89 -26.96 20.23
N CYS A 131 7.41 -28.05 20.78
CA CYS A 131 8.48 -28.07 21.77
C CYS A 131 9.53 -29.12 21.40
N SER A 132 10.77 -28.67 21.24
CA SER A 132 11.92 -29.55 21.03
C SER A 132 12.51 -29.98 22.37
N MET A 133 12.62 -31.29 22.60
CA MET A 133 13.09 -31.86 23.86
C MET A 133 14.40 -32.65 23.63
N PRO A 134 15.57 -32.04 23.88
CA PRO A 134 16.86 -32.68 23.60
C PRO A 134 17.03 -34.01 24.31
N SER A 135 16.81 -34.03 25.63
CA SER A 135 16.97 -35.21 26.49
C SER A 135 16.03 -36.37 26.14
N GLN A 136 14.95 -36.08 25.40
CA GLN A 136 13.99 -37.06 24.94
C GLN A 136 14.15 -37.38 23.45
N HIS A 137 15.12 -36.78 22.75
CA HIS A 137 15.43 -37.06 21.34
C HIS A 137 14.22 -36.95 20.40
N LYS A 138 13.30 -36.02 20.68
CA LYS A 138 12.08 -35.81 19.90
C LYS A 138 11.56 -34.38 19.99
N VAL A 139 10.72 -34.02 19.04
CA VAL A 139 9.90 -32.80 19.04
C VAL A 139 8.46 -33.22 19.26
N ILE A 140 7.80 -32.61 20.24
CA ILE A 140 6.38 -32.80 20.51
C ILE A 140 5.59 -31.57 20.09
N LYS A 141 4.30 -31.76 19.84
CA LYS A 141 3.37 -30.68 19.52
C LYS A 141 2.04 -30.86 20.19
N ARG A 142 1.33 -29.75 20.37
CA ARG A 142 -0.04 -29.70 20.89
C ARG A 142 -0.81 -28.58 20.22
N TRP A 143 -2.06 -28.86 19.88
CA TRP A 143 -2.98 -27.82 19.46
C TRP A 143 -3.49 -27.04 20.68
N LEU A 144 -3.32 -25.72 20.70
CA LEU A 144 -3.64 -24.90 21.87
C LEU A 144 -5.16 -24.81 22.14
N ASN A 145 -5.98 -24.97 21.10
CA ASN A 145 -7.44 -24.97 21.19
C ASN A 145 -8.04 -26.33 21.58
N ASP A 146 -7.23 -27.39 21.71
CA ASP A 146 -7.70 -28.69 22.17
C ASP A 146 -7.93 -28.70 23.69
N SER A 147 -9.19 -28.92 24.10
CA SER A 147 -9.60 -29.05 25.50
C SER A 147 -9.01 -30.29 26.17
N LYS A 148 -8.71 -31.35 25.40
CA LYS A 148 -8.15 -32.61 25.91
C LYS A 148 -6.66 -32.55 26.20
N ARG A 149 -5.98 -31.46 25.80
CA ARG A 149 -4.55 -31.21 26.05
C ARG A 149 -3.62 -32.32 25.54
N ILE A 150 -3.99 -33.00 24.46
CA ILE A 150 -3.25 -34.16 23.96
C ILE A 150 -1.89 -33.73 23.40
N LEU A 151 -0.82 -34.42 23.82
CA LEU A 151 0.52 -34.26 23.26
C LEU A 151 0.74 -35.30 22.16
N THR A 152 1.24 -34.85 21.02
CA THR A 152 1.58 -35.73 19.90
C THR A 152 3.03 -35.55 19.50
N THR A 153 3.65 -36.60 18.97
CA THR A 153 5.02 -36.52 18.45
C THR A 153 5.00 -35.87 17.07
N ALA A 154 5.79 -34.82 16.90
CA ALA A 154 5.96 -34.12 15.63
C ALA A 154 7.14 -34.67 14.82
N ALA A 155 8.24 -35.01 15.50
CA ALA A 155 9.45 -35.58 14.91
C ALA A 155 10.27 -36.37 15.94
N GLY A 156 11.03 -37.36 15.49
CA GLY A 156 11.85 -38.21 16.35
C GLY A 156 11.05 -39.32 17.04
N THR A 157 11.64 -40.52 17.16
CA THR A 157 10.99 -41.67 17.82
C THR A 157 11.15 -41.67 19.35
N GLY A 158 11.89 -40.72 19.90
CA GLY A 158 12.29 -40.73 21.31
C GLY A 158 13.53 -41.58 21.61
N ILE A 159 14.06 -42.27 20.60
CA ILE A 159 15.28 -43.07 20.70
C ILE A 159 16.41 -42.30 20.03
N ARG A 160 17.53 -42.19 20.73
CA ARG A 160 18.76 -41.60 20.18
C ARG A 160 19.18 -42.35 18.92
N GLY A 161 19.39 -41.63 17.82
CA GLY A 161 19.94 -42.24 16.62
C GLY A 161 20.06 -41.26 15.46
N SER A 162 20.44 -41.78 14.29
CA SER A 162 20.69 -40.99 13.08
C SER A 162 19.86 -41.44 11.87
N ALA A 163 18.96 -42.41 12.03
CA ALA A 163 17.99 -42.76 10.99
C ALA A 163 17.11 -41.55 10.62
N SER A 164 16.39 -41.65 9.50
CA SER A 164 15.53 -40.55 8.99
C SER A 164 14.46 -40.13 9.98
N ASN A 165 13.91 -41.06 10.76
CA ASN A 165 12.91 -40.81 11.81
C ASN A 165 13.51 -40.63 13.22
N GLN A 166 14.84 -40.71 13.38
CA GLN A 166 15.51 -40.57 14.67
C GLN A 166 16.22 -39.22 14.76
N LEU A 167 16.30 -38.70 15.98
CA LEU A 167 17.00 -37.47 16.31
C LEU A 167 17.98 -37.74 17.46
N ASN A 168 18.95 -36.86 17.64
CA ASN A 168 19.94 -36.92 18.71
C ASN A 168 20.19 -35.51 19.26
N LEU A 169 19.59 -35.26 20.43
CA LEU A 169 19.51 -33.95 21.10
C LEU A 169 19.01 -32.84 20.15
N PRO A 170 17.76 -32.86 19.68
CA PRO A 170 17.24 -31.77 18.85
C PRO A 170 17.11 -30.46 19.64
N TYR A 171 17.59 -29.33 19.11
CA TYR A 171 17.57 -28.02 19.78
C TYR A 171 16.56 -27.08 19.10
N GLY A 172 17.01 -26.22 18.19
CA GLY A 172 16.17 -25.26 17.48
C GLY A 172 15.19 -25.93 16.54
N ILE A 173 14.00 -25.32 16.43
CA ILE A 173 12.95 -25.74 15.52
C ILE A 173 12.35 -24.52 14.81
N PHE A 174 11.86 -24.74 13.60
CA PHE A 174 11.09 -23.75 12.86
C PHE A 174 9.96 -24.46 12.09
N VAL A 175 8.76 -23.89 12.10
CA VAL A 175 7.63 -24.42 11.31
C VAL A 175 7.25 -23.38 10.28
N ASP A 176 7.26 -23.78 9.01
CA ASP A 176 6.93 -22.87 7.92
C ASP A 176 5.42 -22.76 7.65
N LEU A 177 5.03 -21.90 6.71
CA LEU A 177 3.63 -21.71 6.32
C LEU A 177 2.97 -22.92 5.65
N ASN A 178 3.75 -23.92 5.22
CA ASN A 178 3.24 -25.20 4.72
C ASN A 178 3.12 -26.24 5.85
N PHE A 179 3.39 -25.85 7.10
CA PHE A 179 3.47 -26.71 8.27
C PHE A 179 4.56 -27.78 8.19
N ASP A 180 5.59 -27.55 7.38
CA ASP A 180 6.80 -28.37 7.38
C ASP A 180 7.66 -27.97 8.59
N LEU A 181 8.18 -28.97 9.31
CA LEU A 181 8.97 -28.80 10.52
C LEU A 181 10.46 -28.98 10.21
N TYR A 182 11.22 -27.93 10.44
CA TYR A 182 12.68 -27.92 10.39
C TYR A 182 13.23 -28.15 11.80
N VAL A 183 14.10 -29.14 11.96
CA VAL A 183 14.67 -29.52 13.25
C VAL A 183 16.19 -29.48 13.17
N VAL A 184 16.81 -28.74 14.09
CA VAL A 184 18.25 -28.78 14.31
C VAL A 184 18.59 -30.04 15.09
N ASP A 185 19.10 -31.07 14.40
CA ASP A 185 19.48 -32.35 14.98
C ASP A 185 20.93 -32.28 15.48
N THR A 186 21.12 -31.56 16.59
CA THR A 186 22.39 -30.99 17.04
C THR A 186 23.54 -32.00 17.11
N GLN A 187 23.37 -33.14 17.78
CA GLN A 187 24.49 -34.10 17.92
C GLN A 187 24.74 -34.93 16.67
N ASN A 188 23.82 -34.92 15.72
CA ASN A 188 24.04 -35.51 14.41
C ASN A 188 24.62 -34.49 13.41
N ASN A 189 24.89 -33.25 13.84
CA ASN A 189 25.47 -32.18 13.02
C ASN A 189 24.72 -31.94 11.70
N ARG A 190 23.39 -31.94 11.77
CA ARG A 190 22.52 -31.81 10.59
C ARG A 190 21.23 -31.06 10.87
N ILE A 191 20.58 -30.59 9.80
CA ILE A 191 19.23 -30.05 9.81
C ILE A 191 18.29 -31.04 9.10
N GLN A 192 17.24 -31.45 9.80
CA GLN A 192 16.22 -32.37 9.29
C GLN A 192 14.93 -31.64 8.94
N LEU A 193 14.37 -31.94 7.76
CA LEU A 193 13.07 -31.45 7.31
C LEU A 193 12.03 -32.56 7.38
N PHE A 194 11.01 -32.37 8.21
CA PHE A 194 9.84 -33.25 8.28
C PHE A 194 8.68 -32.57 7.56
N LYS A 195 8.21 -33.18 6.48
CA LYS A 195 7.03 -32.69 5.75
C LYS A 195 5.78 -32.79 6.62
N HIS A 196 4.81 -31.91 6.42
CA HIS A 196 3.57 -31.92 7.20
C HIS A 196 2.93 -33.32 7.24
N GLY A 197 2.71 -33.84 8.46
CA GLY A 197 2.15 -35.18 8.70
C GLY A 197 3.14 -36.35 8.53
N GLY A 198 4.35 -36.10 8.03
CA GLY A 198 5.41 -37.09 7.88
C GLY A 198 6.22 -37.31 9.16
N LEU A 199 6.63 -38.55 9.41
CA LEU A 199 7.48 -38.93 10.55
C LEU A 199 8.94 -39.23 10.15
N ASN A 200 9.23 -39.27 8.86
CA ASN A 200 10.58 -39.44 8.33
C ASN A 200 11.12 -38.07 7.90
N GLY A 201 12.29 -37.71 8.40
CA GLY A 201 13.00 -36.48 8.05
C GLY A 201 13.94 -36.68 6.87
N THR A 202 14.04 -35.64 6.05
CA THR A 202 15.04 -35.51 4.97
C THR A 202 16.15 -34.56 5.41
N THR A 203 17.40 -35.02 5.34
CA THR A 203 18.55 -34.18 5.71
C THR A 203 18.78 -33.11 4.64
N ILE A 204 18.55 -31.85 4.98
CA ILE A 204 18.69 -30.73 4.02
C ILE A 204 20.05 -30.03 4.11
N VAL A 205 20.70 -30.05 5.28
CA VAL A 205 22.02 -29.42 5.50
C VAL A 205 22.83 -30.24 6.51
N GLY A 206 24.15 -30.33 6.32
CA GLY A 206 25.08 -30.99 7.22
C GLY A 206 25.24 -32.48 6.95
N LYS A 207 25.66 -33.24 7.97
CA LYS A 207 26.08 -34.64 7.82
C LYS A 207 24.94 -35.51 7.27
N GLY A 208 25.17 -36.10 6.09
CA GLY A 208 24.19 -36.95 5.40
C GLY A 208 23.30 -36.21 4.39
N SER A 209 23.53 -34.92 4.12
CA SER A 209 22.93 -34.24 2.96
C SER A 209 23.71 -34.55 1.67
N SER A 210 23.05 -34.44 0.52
CA SER A 210 23.70 -34.58 -0.79
C SER A 210 24.70 -33.47 -1.09
N ASN A 211 24.51 -32.28 -0.50
CA ASN A 211 25.32 -31.08 -0.71
C ASN A 211 26.11 -30.72 0.58
N ASN A 212 26.98 -31.64 1.05
CA ASN A 212 27.76 -31.44 2.27
C ASN A 212 29.04 -30.59 2.05
N ILE A 213 28.89 -29.41 1.46
CA ILE A 213 30.01 -28.49 1.15
C ILE A 213 30.53 -27.81 2.43
N ILE A 214 29.64 -27.53 3.39
CA ILE A 214 29.97 -26.95 4.68
C ILE A 214 29.59 -27.92 5.79
N SER A 215 30.57 -28.41 6.54
CA SER A 215 30.33 -29.21 7.74
C SER A 215 29.83 -28.31 8.87
N LEU A 216 28.70 -28.69 9.46
CA LEU A 216 28.20 -28.09 10.70
C LEU A 216 28.85 -28.79 11.91
N ASP A 217 28.94 -28.09 13.03
CA ASP A 217 29.33 -28.66 14.31
C ASP A 217 28.39 -28.20 15.43
N ARG A 218 27.58 -29.16 15.91
CA ARG A 218 26.58 -29.01 16.96
C ARG A 218 25.76 -27.72 16.81
N PRO A 219 25.07 -27.52 15.65
CA PRO A 219 24.24 -26.35 15.43
C PRO A 219 23.11 -26.27 16.47
N THR A 220 22.63 -25.07 16.80
CA THR A 220 21.63 -24.89 17.86
C THR A 220 20.37 -24.11 17.46
N GLY A 221 20.50 -23.07 16.65
CA GLY A 221 19.41 -22.18 16.25
C GLY A 221 19.11 -22.28 14.76
N ILE A 222 17.85 -22.03 14.39
CA ILE A 222 17.38 -22.06 13.00
C ILE A 222 16.27 -21.05 12.77
N VAL A 223 16.33 -20.33 11.64
CA VAL A 223 15.21 -19.54 11.11
C VAL A 223 15.15 -19.76 9.59
N VAL A 224 13.93 -19.78 9.03
CA VAL A 224 13.72 -19.97 7.59
C VAL A 224 13.03 -18.75 7.01
N ASP A 225 13.57 -18.21 5.93
CA ASP A 225 13.02 -17.04 5.24
C ASP A 225 11.82 -17.39 4.34
N ALA A 226 11.21 -16.39 3.71
CA ALA A 226 10.00 -16.60 2.90
C ALA A 226 10.25 -17.42 1.61
N ASP A 227 11.51 -17.46 1.15
CA ASP A 227 11.97 -18.21 -0.03
C ASP A 227 12.63 -19.55 0.35
N LYS A 228 12.45 -20.00 1.60
CA LYS A 228 12.97 -21.26 2.16
C LYS A 228 14.48 -21.33 2.30
N TYR A 229 15.19 -20.20 2.30
CA TYR A 229 16.57 -20.17 2.76
C TYR A 229 16.62 -20.37 4.27
N VAL A 230 17.48 -21.29 4.69
CA VAL A 230 17.67 -21.69 6.08
C VAL A 230 18.89 -20.98 6.65
N PHE A 231 18.71 -20.31 7.78
CA PHE A 231 19.76 -19.64 8.52
C PHE A 231 20.03 -20.42 9.80
N ILE A 232 21.28 -20.84 9.97
CA ILE A 232 21.68 -21.84 10.97
C ILE A 232 22.73 -21.21 11.87
N VAL A 233 22.53 -21.32 13.18
CA VAL A 233 23.57 -21.03 14.16
C VAL A 233 24.47 -22.25 14.29
N ASP A 234 25.67 -22.17 13.71
CA ASP A 234 26.68 -23.22 13.72
C ASP A 234 27.60 -23.02 14.94
N ARG A 235 27.09 -23.43 16.11
CA ARG A 235 27.56 -22.99 17.44
C ARG A 235 29.04 -23.25 17.69
N TYR A 236 29.53 -24.46 17.44
CA TYR A 236 30.93 -24.82 17.72
C TYR A 236 31.90 -24.41 16.61
N ASN A 237 31.38 -23.98 15.45
CA ASN A 237 32.15 -23.26 14.44
C ASN A 237 32.02 -21.74 14.58
N HIS A 238 31.36 -21.23 15.63
CA HIS A 238 31.29 -19.82 15.99
C HIS A 238 30.77 -18.90 14.87
N ARG A 239 29.82 -19.38 14.06
CA ARG A 239 29.37 -18.70 12.85
C ARG A 239 27.88 -18.87 12.56
N ILE A 240 27.37 -18.07 11.64
CA ILE A 240 26.05 -18.25 11.04
C ILE A 240 26.20 -18.72 9.59
N VAL A 241 25.50 -19.78 9.24
CA VAL A 241 25.48 -20.37 7.90
C VAL A 241 24.11 -20.13 7.28
N ARG A 242 24.10 -19.70 6.01
CA ARG A 242 22.89 -19.67 5.17
C ARG A 242 22.94 -20.85 4.21
N ALA A 243 21.82 -21.53 4.04
CA ALA A 243 21.66 -22.64 3.11
C ALA A 243 20.39 -22.46 2.28
N GLY A 244 20.50 -22.63 0.96
CA GLY A 244 19.38 -22.82 0.03
C GLY A 244 19.56 -24.12 -0.75
N SER A 245 18.72 -24.35 -1.76
CA SER A 245 18.74 -25.61 -2.52
C SER A 245 20.09 -25.92 -3.16
N ASN A 246 20.80 -24.89 -3.64
CA ASN A 246 22.05 -25.03 -4.41
C ASN A 246 23.23 -24.19 -3.88
N ASP A 247 23.06 -23.47 -2.76
CA ASP A 247 24.09 -22.60 -2.20
C ASP A 247 24.12 -22.74 -0.67
N ILE A 248 25.30 -22.96 -0.12
CA ILE A 248 25.53 -23.01 1.33
C ILE A 248 26.79 -22.21 1.61
N ARG A 249 26.65 -21.15 2.39
CA ARG A 249 27.76 -20.24 2.70
C ARG A 249 27.68 -19.71 4.11
N CYS A 250 28.84 -19.45 4.69
CA CYS A 250 28.92 -18.68 5.92
C CYS A 250 28.61 -17.21 5.63
N ILE A 251 27.82 -16.56 6.48
CA ILE A 251 27.44 -15.15 6.32
C ILE A 251 27.95 -14.24 7.44
N ILE A 252 28.16 -14.76 8.65
CA ILE A 252 28.61 -14.00 9.82
C ILE A 252 29.56 -14.89 10.64
N GLY A 253 30.66 -14.33 11.15
CA GLY A 253 31.61 -15.07 11.98
C GLY A 253 32.48 -16.05 11.20
N CYS A 254 32.70 -15.82 9.90
CA CYS A 254 33.38 -16.75 8.97
C CYS A 254 34.91 -16.84 9.14
N GLY A 255 35.42 -16.48 10.32
CA GLY A 255 36.83 -16.56 10.68
C GLY A 255 37.00 -17.46 11.89
N LYS A 256 37.77 -16.98 12.87
CA LYS A 256 37.95 -17.65 14.15
C LYS A 256 36.96 -17.14 15.19
N GLU A 257 36.79 -17.94 16.25
CA GLU A 257 36.16 -17.49 17.49
C GLU A 257 36.80 -16.18 18.00
N GLY A 258 35.97 -15.29 18.54
CA GLY A 258 36.46 -14.14 19.29
C GLY A 258 35.35 -13.17 19.68
N SER A 259 35.76 -11.99 20.16
CA SER A 259 34.90 -10.96 20.72
C SER A 259 34.83 -9.68 19.89
N GLN A 260 35.57 -9.61 18.77
CA GLN A 260 35.50 -8.48 17.84
C GLN A 260 34.11 -8.37 17.21
N SER A 261 33.77 -7.21 16.63
CA SER A 261 32.44 -6.96 16.03
C SER A 261 32.09 -7.93 14.89
N HIS A 262 33.08 -8.47 14.19
CA HIS A 262 32.89 -9.47 13.12
C HIS A 262 33.02 -10.92 13.57
N GLN A 263 33.23 -11.16 14.87
CA GLN A 263 33.44 -12.48 15.46
C GLN A 263 32.29 -12.82 16.42
N LEU A 264 32.06 -14.11 16.59
CA LEU A 264 31.11 -14.67 17.56
C LEU A 264 31.85 -15.68 18.45
N SER A 265 31.27 -15.98 19.61
CA SER A 265 31.73 -17.04 20.50
C SER A 265 30.54 -17.81 21.06
N TYR A 266 30.44 -19.09 20.66
CA TYR A 266 29.34 -20.01 21.00
C TYR A 266 27.93 -19.39 20.84
N PRO A 267 27.59 -18.83 19.66
CA PRO A 267 26.26 -18.28 19.43
C PRO A 267 25.18 -19.37 19.62
N VAL A 268 23.99 -18.99 20.08
CA VAL A 268 22.93 -19.97 20.42
C VAL A 268 21.71 -19.87 19.52
N ASN A 269 21.17 -18.67 19.34
CA ASN A 269 20.00 -18.41 18.50
C ASN A 269 20.11 -17.10 17.71
N LEU A 270 19.28 -16.96 16.67
CA LEU A 270 19.16 -15.77 15.82
C LEU A 270 17.70 -15.42 15.54
N SER A 271 17.42 -14.15 15.28
CA SER A 271 16.11 -13.68 14.81
C SER A 271 16.27 -12.50 13.85
N PHE A 272 15.30 -12.33 12.94
CA PHE A 272 15.25 -11.18 12.02
C PHE A 272 14.32 -10.09 12.54
N ASP A 273 14.64 -8.83 12.24
CA ASP A 273 13.65 -7.77 12.20
C ASP A 273 12.96 -7.69 10.82
N SER A 274 11.93 -6.85 10.70
CA SER A 274 11.17 -6.65 9.47
C SER A 274 11.98 -6.00 8.34
N TYR A 275 13.15 -5.44 8.65
CA TYR A 275 14.07 -4.84 7.69
C TYR A 275 15.08 -5.87 7.15
N GLY A 276 15.15 -7.05 7.77
CA GLY A 276 16.07 -8.12 7.40
C GLY A 276 17.39 -8.11 8.16
N ASN A 277 17.55 -7.25 9.17
CA ASN A 277 18.74 -7.26 10.03
C ASN A 277 18.76 -8.54 10.89
N ILE A 278 19.95 -9.08 11.13
CA ILE A 278 20.10 -10.29 11.96
C ILE A 278 20.48 -9.87 13.38
N PHE A 279 19.75 -10.38 14.36
CA PHE A 279 20.13 -10.32 15.76
C PHE A 279 20.57 -11.70 16.23
N ILE A 280 21.74 -11.78 16.85
CA ILE A 280 22.37 -13.03 17.29
C ILE A 280 22.62 -12.98 18.78
N THR A 281 22.25 -14.05 19.48
CA THR A 281 22.64 -14.28 20.87
C THR A 281 24.06 -14.87 20.92
N ASP A 282 25.04 -14.00 21.15
CA ASP A 282 26.46 -14.31 21.22
C ASP A 282 26.84 -14.67 22.67
N ARG A 283 26.47 -15.90 23.07
CA ARG A 283 26.32 -16.30 24.48
C ARG A 283 27.62 -16.21 25.28
N ALA A 284 28.75 -16.71 24.78
CA ALA A 284 29.99 -16.70 25.57
C ALA A 284 30.56 -15.29 25.71
N ASN A 285 30.37 -14.43 24.69
CA ASN A 285 30.65 -13.00 24.80
C ASN A 285 29.62 -12.24 25.67
N GLY A 286 28.49 -12.87 26.03
CA GLY A 286 27.46 -12.27 26.87
C GLY A 286 26.78 -11.05 26.23
N ARG A 287 26.51 -11.10 24.93
CA ARG A 287 25.91 -9.98 24.18
C ARG A 287 24.89 -10.44 23.15
N ILE A 288 24.02 -9.52 22.74
CA ILE A 288 23.24 -9.63 21.51
C ILE A 288 23.89 -8.72 20.48
N GLN A 289 24.27 -9.28 19.33
CA GLN A 289 24.82 -8.52 18.21
C GLN A 289 23.78 -8.34 17.11
N LYS A 290 23.67 -7.11 16.60
CA LYS A 290 22.89 -6.75 15.42
C LYS A 290 23.81 -6.59 14.22
N PHE A 291 23.51 -7.30 13.14
CA PHE A 291 24.21 -7.19 11.86
C PHE A 291 23.25 -6.57 10.84
N ASP A 292 23.62 -5.38 10.36
CA ASP A 292 22.77 -4.63 9.45
C ASP A 292 22.71 -5.30 8.08
N PHE A 293 21.52 -5.30 7.50
CA PHE A 293 21.30 -5.84 6.18
C PHE A 293 21.76 -4.84 5.11
N LEU A 294 22.62 -5.27 4.19
CA LEU A 294 23.24 -4.38 3.20
C LEU A 294 22.58 -4.47 1.83
N LEU A 295 22.43 -5.70 1.31
CA LEU A 295 22.04 -5.93 -0.07
C LEU A 295 21.12 -7.13 -0.18
N ASN A 296 20.16 -7.07 -1.10
CA ASN A 296 19.23 -8.14 -1.36
C ASN A 296 18.96 -8.29 -2.86
N SER A 297 19.99 -8.35 -3.70
CA SER A 297 19.81 -8.36 -5.15
C SER A 297 19.46 -9.75 -5.69
N CYS A 298 18.42 -9.84 -6.53
CA CYS A 298 18.01 -11.11 -7.16
C CYS A 298 18.58 -11.28 -8.58
N ASP A 299 19.37 -10.33 -9.07
CA ASP A 299 20.03 -10.44 -10.37
C ASP A 299 21.37 -11.16 -10.22
N THR A 300 21.50 -12.30 -10.89
CA THR A 300 22.72 -13.11 -10.95
C THR A 300 23.75 -12.58 -11.96
N SER A 301 23.56 -11.37 -12.51
CA SER A 301 24.56 -10.73 -13.36
C SER A 301 25.65 -10.08 -12.50
N SER A 302 26.67 -10.87 -12.16
CA SER A 302 28.05 -10.43 -11.90
C SER A 302 28.21 -9.02 -11.30
N ILE A 303 28.16 -8.90 -9.98
CA ILE A 303 28.60 -7.67 -9.31
C ILE A 303 30.12 -7.70 -9.18
N VAL A 304 30.79 -7.10 -10.16
CA VAL A 304 32.15 -6.59 -10.00
C VAL A 304 32.04 -5.34 -9.13
N GLN A 305 32.69 -5.35 -7.97
CA GLN A 305 32.77 -4.19 -7.09
C GLN A 305 33.76 -3.18 -7.71
N TYR A 306 33.27 -2.19 -8.44
CA TYR A 306 34.12 -1.08 -8.90
C TYR A 306 34.19 0.01 -7.82
N MET A 307 35.37 0.18 -7.22
CA MET A 307 35.79 1.51 -6.76
C MET A 307 36.13 2.32 -8.01
N TYR A 308 35.34 3.35 -8.33
CA TYR A 308 35.65 4.26 -9.42
C TYR A 308 36.50 5.43 -8.89
N SER A 309 37.76 5.47 -9.28
CA SER A 309 38.59 6.67 -9.30
C SER A 309 38.81 7.03 -10.76
N SER A 310 38.26 8.14 -11.24
CA SER A 310 38.56 8.68 -12.57
C SER A 310 38.99 10.13 -12.46
N GLU A 311 39.96 10.53 -13.28
CA GLU A 311 40.23 11.95 -13.54
C GLU A 311 39.02 12.55 -14.24
N LEU A 312 38.34 13.48 -13.56
CA LEU A 312 37.22 14.18 -14.17
C LEU A 312 37.78 15.30 -15.06
N THR A 313 37.35 15.31 -16.32
CA THR A 313 37.71 16.34 -17.31
C THR A 313 36.65 17.44 -17.33
N ALA A 314 36.96 18.62 -17.88
CA ALA A 314 36.08 19.80 -17.88
C ALA A 314 34.75 19.65 -18.68
N ASN A 315 34.45 18.45 -19.17
CA ASN A 315 33.22 18.16 -19.89
C ASN A 315 32.17 17.51 -18.98
N HIS A 316 30.92 17.99 -19.12
CA HIS A 316 29.76 17.49 -18.39
C HIS A 316 29.58 15.98 -18.54
N GLN A 317 29.58 15.25 -17.42
CA GLN A 317 29.16 13.85 -17.37
C GLN A 317 28.06 13.67 -16.32
N GLU A 318 26.99 13.00 -16.75
CA GLU A 318 25.86 12.62 -15.89
C GLU A 318 26.09 11.21 -15.33
N TYR A 319 25.98 11.04 -14.00
CA TYR A 319 26.18 9.75 -13.34
C TYR A 319 24.90 9.23 -12.68
N ALA A 320 24.72 7.92 -12.84
CA ALA A 320 23.48 7.22 -12.59
C ALA A 320 23.65 6.02 -11.64
N ARG A 321 22.91 5.94 -10.51
CA ARG A 321 22.96 4.78 -9.59
C ARG A 321 21.63 4.28 -9.04
N THR A 322 21.20 3.07 -9.38
CA THR A 322 20.02 2.44 -8.75
C THR A 322 20.29 2.01 -7.30
N CYS A 323 19.40 2.38 -6.37
CA CYS A 323 19.35 1.82 -5.02
C CYS A 323 18.48 0.56 -5.01
N ASP A 324 18.97 -0.50 -4.35
CA ASP A 324 18.35 -1.82 -4.43
C ASP A 324 17.03 -1.92 -3.64
N LYS A 325 16.09 -2.70 -4.19
CA LYS A 325 14.87 -3.26 -3.56
C LYS A 325 13.60 -2.44 -3.29
N ARG A 326 13.54 -1.13 -3.53
CA ARG A 326 12.30 -0.44 -3.92
C ARG A 326 12.68 0.58 -4.97
N ASN A 327 11.84 0.80 -5.97
CA ASN A 327 12.09 1.78 -7.04
C ASN A 327 12.31 3.18 -6.45
N TYR A 328 13.55 3.49 -6.11
CA TYR A 328 14.04 4.82 -5.79
C TYR A 328 14.96 5.22 -6.94
N PHE A 329 14.69 6.37 -7.52
CA PHE A 329 15.58 7.01 -8.49
C PHE A 329 16.26 8.19 -7.81
N TYR A 330 17.54 8.38 -8.10
CA TYR A 330 18.32 9.57 -7.78
C TYR A 330 18.02 10.66 -8.80
N GLU A 331 18.34 11.88 -8.41
CA GLU A 331 18.54 13.03 -9.28
C GLU A 331 19.95 12.94 -9.87
N THR A 332 20.08 13.19 -11.17
CA THR A 332 21.36 13.24 -11.87
C THR A 332 22.31 14.21 -11.14
N ILE A 333 23.46 13.74 -10.65
CA ILE A 333 24.44 14.64 -10.02
C ILE A 333 25.26 15.26 -11.15
N GLN A 334 25.01 16.54 -11.44
CA GLN A 334 25.77 17.31 -12.40
C GLN A 334 26.92 18.03 -11.67
N ILE A 335 28.15 17.57 -11.89
CA ILE A 335 29.37 18.14 -11.30
C ILE A 335 30.05 19.03 -12.35
N ASP A 336 29.99 20.34 -12.15
CA ASP A 336 30.71 21.30 -13.01
C ASP A 336 32.08 21.57 -12.40
N ILE A 337 33.14 21.35 -13.18
CA ILE A 337 34.51 21.31 -12.68
C ILE A 337 35.31 22.43 -13.32
N VAL A 338 35.86 23.33 -12.49
CA VAL A 338 36.55 24.54 -12.94
C VAL A 338 38.05 24.28 -13.23
N ALA A 339 38.61 23.19 -12.69
CA ALA A 339 40.00 22.77 -12.92
C ALA A 339 40.13 21.24 -12.86
N SER A 340 40.97 20.65 -13.73
CA SER A 340 41.28 19.22 -13.76
C SER A 340 41.99 18.78 -12.47
N GLY A 341 41.53 17.67 -11.87
CA GLY A 341 42.06 17.15 -10.61
C GLY A 341 41.36 15.87 -10.14
N LEU A 342 41.87 15.27 -9.06
CA LEU A 342 41.34 14.05 -8.46
C LEU A 342 40.36 14.41 -7.33
N TYR A 343 39.08 14.12 -7.53
CA TYR A 343 38.00 14.50 -6.60
C TYR A 343 37.40 13.25 -5.94
N MET A 344 37.24 13.31 -4.62
CA MET A 344 36.53 12.28 -3.84
C MET A 344 35.09 12.75 -3.61
N VAL A 345 34.12 12.11 -4.26
CA VAL A 345 32.69 12.40 -4.08
C VAL A 345 32.10 11.39 -3.10
N ALA A 346 31.89 11.80 -1.85
CA ALA A 346 31.22 11.01 -0.83
C ALA A 346 29.73 11.36 -0.80
N ILE A 347 28.88 10.45 -1.29
CA ILE A 347 27.42 10.59 -1.17
C ILE A 347 26.99 9.89 0.11
N ASN A 348 26.53 10.67 1.10
CA ASN A 348 26.10 10.14 2.39
C ASN A 348 24.68 9.53 2.28
N PRO A 349 24.50 8.20 2.51
CA PRO A 349 23.21 7.53 2.34
C PRO A 349 22.18 7.85 3.44
N ASP A 350 22.57 8.53 4.51
CA ASP A 350 21.70 8.79 5.68
C ASP A 350 20.45 9.62 5.37
N LYS A 351 20.37 10.25 4.20
CA LYS A 351 19.21 11.01 3.76
C LYS A 351 18.88 10.70 2.30
N CYS A 352 18.17 9.60 2.07
CA CYS A 352 17.33 9.49 0.87
C CYS A 352 16.32 10.64 0.89
N VAL A 353 16.54 11.68 0.07
CA VAL A 353 15.56 12.75 -0.13
C VAL A 353 14.53 12.28 -1.15
N ILE A 354 13.25 12.50 -0.85
CA ILE A 354 12.12 12.04 -1.66
C ILE A 354 12.00 12.95 -2.90
N GLY A 355 12.59 12.49 -3.99
CA GLY A 355 12.23 12.89 -5.34
C GLY A 355 11.84 11.64 -6.12
N GLY A 356 10.81 11.71 -6.96
CA GLY A 356 10.81 10.86 -8.13
C GLY A 356 10.00 9.55 -8.15
N SER A 357 9.44 8.99 -7.08
CA SER A 357 8.44 7.89 -7.20
C SER A 357 7.88 7.42 -5.86
N CYS A 358 6.55 7.21 -5.84
CA CYS A 358 5.74 6.53 -4.84
C CYS A 358 6.03 6.79 -3.34
N SER A 359 5.21 7.65 -2.73
CA SER A 359 5.04 7.73 -1.28
C SER A 359 4.83 6.33 -0.68
N VAL A 360 5.66 5.96 0.30
CA VAL A 360 5.50 4.71 1.08
C VAL A 360 4.37 4.85 2.13
N GLN A 361 3.72 6.01 2.23
CA GLN A 361 2.33 6.05 2.67
C GLN A 361 1.51 5.70 1.44
N THR A 362 1.02 4.45 1.42
CA THR A 362 0.05 3.91 0.46
C THR A 362 -0.79 5.03 -0.14
N LYS A 363 -0.50 5.41 -1.39
CA LYS A 363 -1.45 6.23 -2.11
C LYS A 363 -2.74 5.41 -2.22
N GLY A 364 -3.77 5.94 -1.60
CA GLY A 364 -5.12 5.44 -1.78
C GLY A 364 -5.57 5.62 -3.23
N ILE A 365 -6.71 5.01 -3.51
CA ILE A 365 -7.47 5.11 -4.76
C ILE A 365 -7.71 6.59 -5.13
N GLY A 366 -7.27 7.00 -6.34
CA GLY A 366 -7.44 8.36 -6.90
C GLY A 366 -6.14 9.12 -7.21
N ILE A 367 -5.72 9.15 -8.48
CA ILE A 367 -4.59 9.96 -8.97
C ILE A 367 -5.04 11.43 -9.17
N THR A 368 -4.29 12.39 -8.61
CA THR A 368 -4.58 13.83 -8.76
C THR A 368 -3.82 14.45 -9.94
N LEU A 369 -4.21 15.66 -10.37
CA LEU A 369 -3.47 16.37 -11.42
C LEU A 369 -2.04 16.74 -10.99
N ASP A 370 -1.86 17.07 -9.70
CA ASP A 370 -0.54 17.31 -9.09
C ASP A 370 0.38 16.11 -9.29
N ASP A 371 -0.17 14.89 -9.13
CA ASP A 371 0.56 13.64 -9.32
C ASP A 371 0.99 13.37 -10.76
N ILE A 372 0.16 13.78 -11.72
CA ILE A 372 0.39 13.53 -13.15
C ILE A 372 1.47 14.46 -13.69
N LEU A 373 1.43 15.74 -13.30
CA LEU A 373 2.34 16.76 -13.83
C LEU A 373 3.64 16.91 -13.02
N ARG A 374 3.74 16.27 -11.85
CA ARG A 374 4.84 16.40 -10.89
C ARG A 374 6.24 16.34 -11.47
N TYR A 375 6.48 15.41 -12.41
CA TYR A 375 7.80 15.18 -13.00
C TYR A 375 7.98 15.85 -14.37
N GLU A 376 6.92 16.49 -14.87
CA GLU A 376 6.89 17.09 -16.19
C GLU A 376 7.13 18.61 -16.14
N VAL A 377 6.77 19.26 -15.03
CA VAL A 377 6.94 20.70 -14.83
C VAL A 377 8.32 21.00 -14.24
N LYS A 378 9.14 21.74 -14.99
CA LYS A 378 10.45 22.22 -14.53
C LYS A 378 10.32 23.53 -13.76
N ARG A 379 11.02 23.67 -12.63
CA ARG A 379 11.00 24.87 -11.78
C ARG A 379 11.78 26.03 -12.38
N ASN A 380 11.38 27.25 -12.00
CA ASN A 380 12.03 28.51 -12.39
C ASN A 380 12.23 28.68 -13.91
N MET A 381 11.49 27.91 -14.72
CA MET A 381 11.51 27.96 -16.17
C MET A 381 10.20 28.56 -16.68
N THR A 382 10.28 29.46 -17.65
CA THR A 382 9.09 30.04 -18.30
C THR A 382 8.31 28.98 -19.08
N LEU A 383 7.01 29.20 -19.28
CA LEU A 383 6.13 28.25 -19.96
C LEU A 383 6.61 27.85 -21.37
N LYS A 384 7.31 28.75 -22.07
CA LYS A 384 7.86 28.49 -23.42
C LYS A 384 8.91 27.36 -23.41
N ASN A 385 9.69 27.29 -22.33
CA ASN A 385 10.82 26.39 -22.18
C ASN A 385 10.44 25.07 -21.46
N GLN A 386 9.17 24.91 -21.08
CA GLN A 386 8.65 23.67 -20.50
C GLN A 386 8.58 22.54 -21.54
N SER A 387 8.39 21.31 -21.06
CA SER A 387 8.25 20.12 -21.91
C SER A 387 7.08 20.25 -22.89
N SER A 388 7.12 19.49 -23.99
CA SER A 388 6.02 19.46 -24.96
C SER A 388 4.70 19.02 -24.29
N LEU A 389 4.78 18.08 -23.34
CA LEU A 389 3.64 17.59 -22.59
C LEU A 389 2.96 18.70 -21.79
N VAL A 390 3.73 19.50 -21.03
CA VAL A 390 3.18 20.64 -20.28
C VAL A 390 2.52 21.64 -21.22
N LYS A 391 3.19 22.01 -22.32
CA LYS A 391 2.64 22.97 -23.30
C LYS A 391 1.34 22.48 -23.94
N MET A 392 1.27 21.22 -24.34
CA MET A 392 0.05 20.63 -24.88
C MET A 392 -1.05 20.52 -23.81
N SER A 393 -0.71 20.24 -22.55
CA SER A 393 -1.68 20.19 -21.45
C SER A 393 -2.33 21.56 -21.18
N VAL A 394 -1.58 22.66 -21.32
CA VAL A 394 -2.11 24.03 -21.29
C VAL A 394 -3.08 24.24 -22.44
N GLY A 395 -2.67 23.88 -23.67
CA GLY A 395 -3.52 24.00 -24.86
C GLY A 395 -4.83 23.23 -24.73
N LEU A 396 -4.77 21.98 -24.27
CA LEU A 396 -5.95 21.14 -24.06
C LEU A 396 -6.88 21.68 -22.96
N THR A 397 -6.31 22.19 -21.87
CA THR A 397 -7.08 22.86 -20.80
C THR A 397 -7.82 24.09 -21.32
N MET A 398 -7.18 24.90 -22.17
CA MET A 398 -7.82 26.07 -22.77
C MET A 398 -8.93 25.69 -23.76
N ILE A 399 -8.72 24.65 -24.57
CA ILE A 399 -9.75 24.13 -25.48
C ILE A 399 -10.96 23.65 -24.69
N MET A 400 -10.73 22.85 -23.64
CA MET A 400 -11.82 22.36 -22.79
C MET A 400 -12.54 23.49 -22.06
N PHE A 401 -11.82 24.52 -21.61
CA PHE A 401 -12.44 25.70 -21.02
C PHE A 401 -13.35 26.41 -22.02
N LEU A 402 -12.89 26.68 -23.24
CA LEU A 402 -13.70 27.36 -24.27
C LEU A 402 -14.93 26.54 -24.68
N LEU A 403 -14.75 25.24 -24.91
CA LEU A 403 -15.86 24.33 -25.24
C LEU A 403 -16.84 24.20 -24.07
N GLY A 404 -16.35 24.06 -22.84
CA GLY A 404 -17.18 23.96 -21.64
C GLY A 404 -17.93 25.25 -21.33
N LEU A 405 -17.29 26.41 -21.50
CA LEU A 405 -17.89 27.73 -21.31
C LEU A 405 -19.01 27.96 -22.33
N THR A 406 -18.75 27.72 -23.62
CA THR A 406 -19.75 27.86 -24.68
C THR A 406 -20.94 26.91 -24.47
N ASN A 407 -20.67 25.63 -24.19
CA ASN A 407 -21.68 24.62 -23.84
C ASN A 407 -22.56 25.05 -22.66
N SER A 408 -21.94 25.54 -21.58
CA SER A 408 -22.66 25.93 -20.36
C SER A 408 -23.48 27.19 -20.55
N ILE A 409 -22.96 28.20 -21.28
CA ILE A 409 -23.70 29.43 -21.61
C ILE A 409 -24.91 29.11 -22.48
N LEU A 410 -24.75 28.31 -23.55
CA LEU A 410 -25.86 27.95 -24.43
C LEU A 410 -26.93 27.13 -23.69
N SER A 411 -26.52 26.23 -22.80
CA SER A 411 -27.45 25.48 -21.94
C SER A 411 -28.18 26.40 -20.97
N LEU A 412 -27.47 27.33 -20.33
CA LEU A 412 -28.05 28.31 -19.42
C LEU A 412 -29.09 29.19 -20.12
N LEU A 413 -28.77 29.71 -21.30
CA LEU A 413 -29.71 30.49 -22.12
C LEU A 413 -30.95 29.68 -22.49
N THR A 414 -30.80 28.39 -22.79
CA THR A 414 -31.92 27.50 -23.12
C THR A 414 -32.84 27.31 -21.91
N PHE A 415 -32.28 26.93 -20.76
CA PHE A 415 -33.05 26.53 -19.58
C PHE A 415 -33.49 27.68 -18.67
N GLN A 416 -32.99 28.91 -18.89
CA GLN A 416 -33.53 30.10 -18.24
C GLN A 416 -34.99 30.38 -18.63
N ASN A 417 -35.42 29.91 -19.82
CA ASN A 417 -36.77 30.10 -20.32
C ASN A 417 -37.82 29.52 -19.36
N GLU A 418 -38.79 30.36 -18.97
CA GLU A 418 -39.82 30.00 -17.99
C GLU A 418 -40.73 28.85 -18.44
N SER A 419 -40.92 28.69 -19.76
CA SER A 419 -41.76 27.62 -20.31
C SER A 419 -41.20 26.22 -20.00
N LEU A 420 -39.87 26.06 -20.03
CA LEU A 420 -39.20 24.80 -19.74
C LEU A 420 -39.15 24.50 -18.24
N ARG A 421 -39.15 25.55 -17.40
CA ARG A 421 -39.14 25.45 -15.93
C ARG A 421 -40.52 25.19 -15.30
N LYS A 422 -41.52 24.87 -16.12
CA LYS A 422 -42.86 24.46 -15.64
C LYS A 422 -42.88 23.09 -14.95
N VAL A 423 -41.80 22.31 -15.08
CA VAL A 423 -41.64 20.97 -14.48
C VAL A 423 -40.25 20.90 -13.82
N GLY A 424 -40.10 20.07 -12.79
CA GLY A 424 -38.87 19.88 -12.04
C GLY A 424 -37.66 19.56 -12.93
N CYS A 425 -37.83 18.71 -13.95
CA CYS A 425 -36.81 18.42 -14.97
C CYS A 425 -36.15 19.67 -15.57
N GLY A 426 -36.90 20.74 -15.86
CA GLY A 426 -36.33 21.98 -16.40
C GLY A 426 -35.54 22.78 -15.36
N ILE A 427 -35.92 22.69 -14.09
CA ILE A 427 -35.19 23.32 -12.97
C ILE A 427 -33.86 22.57 -12.72
N TYR A 428 -33.86 21.24 -12.76
CA TYR A 428 -32.63 20.45 -12.64
C TYR A 428 -31.66 20.72 -13.80
N LEU A 429 -32.14 20.84 -15.04
CA LEU A 429 -31.30 21.16 -16.20
C LEU A 429 -30.71 22.58 -16.12
N LEU A 430 -31.47 23.53 -15.58
CA LEU A 430 -30.94 24.86 -15.27
C LEU A 430 -29.83 24.79 -14.21
N ALA A 431 -30.06 24.07 -13.11
CA ALA A 431 -29.05 23.88 -12.08
C ALA A 431 -27.80 23.17 -12.63
N SER A 432 -27.98 22.13 -13.45
CA SER A 432 -26.90 21.39 -14.12
C SER A 432 -26.07 22.31 -15.04
N SER A 433 -26.71 23.23 -15.74
CA SER A 433 -26.01 24.22 -16.59
C SER A 433 -25.09 25.13 -15.77
N VAL A 434 -25.54 25.55 -14.58
CA VAL A 434 -24.74 26.36 -13.65
C VAL A 434 -23.60 25.52 -13.05
N THR A 435 -23.88 24.29 -12.62
CA THR A 435 -22.85 23.42 -12.03
C THR A 435 -21.81 22.97 -13.02
N SER A 436 -22.17 22.77 -14.29
CA SER A 436 -21.24 22.51 -15.38
C SER A 436 -20.29 23.70 -15.61
N LEU A 437 -20.82 24.94 -15.56
CA LEU A 437 -20.00 26.15 -15.64
C LEU A 437 -19.03 26.28 -14.45
N LEU A 438 -19.50 25.97 -13.24
CA LEU A 438 -18.66 25.97 -12.04
C LEU A 438 -17.59 24.87 -12.11
N THR A 439 -17.93 23.70 -12.62
CA THR A 439 -17.00 22.58 -12.80
C THR A 439 -15.87 22.93 -13.76
N ILE A 440 -16.19 23.48 -14.94
CA ILE A 440 -15.14 23.83 -15.91
C ILE A 440 -14.26 24.99 -15.41
N SER A 441 -14.85 25.97 -14.72
CA SER A 441 -14.12 27.07 -14.09
C SER A 441 -13.15 26.54 -13.02
N MET A 442 -13.63 25.69 -12.10
CA MET A 442 -12.80 25.11 -11.05
C MET A 442 -11.73 24.16 -11.59
N PHE A 443 -12.03 23.43 -12.66
CA PHE A 443 -11.07 22.58 -13.35
C PHE A 443 -9.89 23.41 -13.89
N THR A 444 -10.17 24.52 -14.56
CA THR A 444 -9.15 25.44 -15.07
C THR A 444 -8.37 26.09 -13.92
N ILE A 445 -9.03 26.51 -12.85
CA ILE A 445 -8.38 27.05 -11.65
C ILE A 445 -7.43 26.01 -11.04
N ASN A 446 -7.85 24.75 -10.91
CA ASN A 446 -7.03 23.68 -10.38
C ASN A 446 -5.79 23.43 -11.23
N PHE A 447 -5.95 23.40 -12.56
CA PHE A 447 -4.83 23.23 -13.48
C PHE A 447 -3.79 24.34 -13.34
N TRP A 448 -4.22 25.61 -13.35
CA TRP A 448 -3.32 26.74 -13.18
C TRP A 448 -2.70 26.80 -11.79
N PHE A 449 -3.45 26.44 -10.75
CA PHE A 449 -2.91 26.33 -9.40
C PHE A 449 -1.76 25.32 -9.34
N VAL A 450 -1.95 24.09 -9.85
CA VAL A 450 -0.89 23.07 -9.89
C VAL A 450 0.30 23.55 -10.72
N LEU A 451 0.08 24.09 -11.91
CA LEU A 451 1.16 24.53 -12.80
C LEU A 451 1.98 25.67 -12.17
N LEU A 452 1.33 26.70 -11.64
CA LEU A 452 2.01 27.86 -11.04
C LEU A 452 2.72 27.49 -9.74
N THR A 453 2.13 26.60 -8.93
CA THR A 453 2.75 26.13 -7.69
C THR A 453 3.94 25.20 -7.93
N GLN A 454 3.98 24.49 -9.05
CA GLN A 454 5.15 23.69 -9.41
C GLN A 454 6.25 24.51 -10.11
N MET A 455 5.89 25.57 -10.84
CA MET A 455 6.86 26.43 -11.52
C MET A 455 7.61 27.39 -10.59
N ASN A 456 6.95 27.90 -9.54
CA ASN A 456 7.52 28.91 -8.65
C ASN A 456 8.19 28.30 -7.42
N ALA A 457 9.45 28.69 -7.15
CA ALA A 457 10.20 28.23 -5.97
C ALA A 457 9.70 28.81 -4.63
N SER A 458 8.99 29.95 -4.66
CA SER A 458 8.50 30.65 -3.47
C SER A 458 6.98 30.81 -3.52
N ILE A 459 6.27 29.95 -2.79
CA ILE A 459 4.81 30.05 -2.63
C ILE A 459 4.51 30.34 -1.18
N ASN A 460 3.61 31.29 -0.94
CA ASN A 460 3.10 31.55 0.40
C ASN A 460 2.42 30.27 0.93
N LEU A 461 2.96 29.73 2.03
CA LEU A 461 2.50 28.46 2.62
C LEU A 461 1.00 28.47 2.92
N SER A 462 0.44 29.61 3.32
CA SER A 462 -1.00 29.75 3.59
C SER A 462 -1.84 29.60 2.31
N ILE A 463 -1.38 30.16 1.19
CA ILE A 463 -2.04 30.04 -0.12
C ILE A 463 -1.93 28.60 -0.62
N GLY A 464 -0.74 28.00 -0.48
CA GLY A 464 -0.52 26.59 -0.79
C GLY A 464 -1.47 25.69 0.00
N ARG A 465 -1.59 25.91 1.32
CA ARG A 465 -2.39 25.06 2.22
C ARG A 465 -3.89 25.22 1.95
N GLY A 466 -4.34 26.46 1.78
CA GLY A 466 -5.73 26.75 1.40
C GLY A 466 -6.11 26.10 0.08
N GLY A 467 -5.25 26.21 -0.94
CA GLY A 467 -5.47 25.59 -2.25
C GLY A 467 -5.49 24.06 -2.19
N CYS A 468 -4.51 23.47 -1.49
CA CYS A 468 -4.40 22.02 -1.28
C CYS A 468 -5.67 21.42 -0.65
N ILE A 469 -6.23 22.06 0.38
CA ILE A 469 -7.39 21.56 1.12
C ILE A 469 -8.72 21.83 0.40
N SER A 470 -8.81 22.91 -0.40
CA SER A 470 -10.11 23.42 -0.88
C SER A 470 -10.41 23.14 -2.35
N ILE A 471 -9.43 23.29 -3.25
CA ILE A 471 -9.70 23.35 -4.70
C ILE A 471 -10.24 22.02 -5.23
N GLU A 472 -9.57 20.91 -4.89
CA GLU A 472 -9.93 19.60 -5.42
C GLU A 472 -11.23 19.03 -4.82
N PRO A 473 -11.50 19.14 -3.50
CA PRO A 473 -12.81 18.78 -2.95
C PRO A 473 -13.97 19.60 -3.53
N LEU A 474 -13.79 20.91 -3.76
CA LEU A 474 -14.80 21.76 -4.41
C LEU A 474 -15.07 21.31 -5.87
N LEU A 475 -14.02 20.98 -6.61
CA LEU A 475 -14.16 20.44 -7.97
C LEU A 475 -14.96 19.13 -7.97
N LYS A 476 -14.68 18.23 -7.02
CA LYS A 476 -15.43 16.97 -6.85
C LYS A 476 -16.89 17.21 -6.47
N LEU A 477 -17.16 18.18 -5.60
CA LEU A 477 -18.53 18.55 -5.21
C LEU A 477 -19.36 18.96 -6.43
N PHE A 478 -18.86 19.88 -7.27
CA PHE A 478 -19.60 20.32 -8.45
C PHE A 478 -19.82 19.21 -9.47
N LEU A 479 -18.80 18.37 -9.68
CA LEU A 479 -18.87 17.25 -10.60
C LEU A 479 -19.90 16.20 -10.14
N TYR A 480 -19.89 15.82 -8.85
CA TYR A 480 -20.88 14.89 -8.31
C TYR A 480 -22.28 15.50 -8.31
N PHE A 481 -22.41 16.77 -7.97
CA PHE A 481 -23.71 17.44 -7.95
C PHE A 481 -24.35 17.45 -9.35
N ASP A 482 -23.58 17.78 -10.39
CA ASP A 482 -24.04 17.74 -11.78
C ASP A 482 -24.50 16.33 -12.21
N THR A 483 -23.73 15.29 -11.89
CA THR A 483 -24.11 13.90 -12.23
C THR A 483 -25.41 13.45 -11.56
N TRP A 484 -25.63 13.81 -10.30
CA TRP A 484 -26.86 13.48 -9.59
C TRP A 484 -28.06 14.32 -10.06
N LEU A 485 -27.87 15.57 -10.47
CA LEU A 485 -28.92 16.36 -11.13
C LEU A 485 -29.37 15.70 -12.44
N ASN A 486 -28.43 15.17 -13.23
CA ASN A 486 -28.74 14.43 -14.45
C ASN A 486 -29.54 13.15 -14.15
N ALA A 487 -29.23 12.44 -13.07
CA ALA A 487 -30.05 11.31 -12.61
C ALA A 487 -31.47 11.74 -12.20
N CYS A 488 -31.61 12.87 -11.49
CA CYS A 488 -32.91 13.42 -11.12
C CYS A 488 -33.75 13.76 -12.35
N VAL A 489 -33.14 14.28 -13.42
CA VAL A 489 -33.80 14.54 -14.71
C VAL A 489 -34.38 13.26 -15.30
N ALA A 490 -33.63 12.16 -15.33
CA ALA A 490 -34.13 10.91 -15.89
C ALA A 490 -35.24 10.28 -15.03
N ILE A 491 -35.09 10.30 -13.71
CA ILE A 491 -36.12 9.82 -12.77
C ILE A 491 -37.41 10.61 -12.94
N GLU A 492 -37.34 11.94 -13.03
CA GLU A 492 -38.54 12.76 -13.23
C GLU A 492 -39.20 12.53 -14.59
N ARG A 493 -38.41 12.31 -15.66
CA ARG A 493 -38.97 11.94 -16.97
C ARG A 493 -39.72 10.61 -16.89
N ALA A 494 -39.16 9.61 -16.20
CA ALA A 494 -39.82 8.33 -15.99
C ALA A 494 -41.12 8.48 -15.18
N LEU A 495 -41.10 9.29 -14.11
CA LEU A 495 -42.29 9.59 -13.30
C LEU A 495 -43.37 10.34 -14.09
N HIS A 496 -42.98 11.28 -14.95
CA HIS A 496 -43.91 11.99 -15.82
C HIS A 496 -44.61 11.04 -16.79
N VAL A 497 -43.88 10.11 -17.39
CA VAL A 497 -44.46 9.07 -18.27
C VAL A 497 -45.37 8.12 -17.49
N TYR A 498 -44.97 7.72 -16.28
CA TYR A 498 -45.75 6.83 -15.43
C TYR A 498 -47.09 7.43 -14.97
N GLN A 499 -47.06 8.67 -14.45
CA GLN A 499 -48.23 9.32 -13.89
C GLN A 499 -49.14 9.93 -14.95
N GLY A 500 -48.62 10.22 -16.15
CA GLY A 500 -49.40 10.76 -17.27
C GLY A 500 -50.18 12.01 -16.88
N ILE A 501 -51.51 11.94 -16.99
CA ILE A 501 -52.43 13.06 -16.70
C ILE A 501 -52.43 13.44 -15.21
N HIS A 502 -52.14 12.49 -14.31
CA HIS A 502 -52.11 12.72 -12.86
C HIS A 502 -50.80 13.37 -12.37
N PHE A 503 -49.86 13.69 -13.28
CA PHE A 503 -48.59 14.29 -12.91
C PHE A 503 -48.77 15.73 -12.40
N ASN A 504 -48.45 15.95 -11.12
CA ASN A 504 -48.56 17.26 -10.48
C ASN A 504 -47.30 18.11 -10.70
N LYS A 505 -47.41 19.08 -11.62
CA LYS A 505 -46.31 19.98 -12.01
C LYS A 505 -45.82 20.88 -10.86
N GLU A 506 -46.70 21.36 -9.98
CA GLU A 506 -46.29 22.23 -8.86
C GLU A 506 -45.58 21.45 -7.75
N LYS A 507 -46.05 20.23 -7.46
CA LYS A 507 -45.34 19.32 -6.54
C LYS A 507 -43.94 18.99 -7.07
N SER A 508 -43.84 18.69 -8.37
CA SER A 508 -42.58 18.44 -9.08
C SER A 508 -41.60 19.62 -8.97
N LYS A 509 -42.04 20.85 -9.25
CA LYS A 509 -41.21 22.06 -9.08
C LYS A 509 -40.73 22.24 -7.65
N ARG A 510 -41.62 22.07 -6.66
CA ARG A 510 -41.30 22.24 -5.24
C ARG A 510 -40.24 21.22 -4.82
N LEU A 511 -40.42 19.95 -5.19
CA LEU A 511 -39.47 18.87 -4.92
C LEU A 511 -38.10 19.19 -5.53
N ALA A 512 -38.07 19.66 -6.78
CA ALA A 512 -36.82 19.99 -7.46
C ALA A 512 -36.01 21.07 -6.73
N ARG A 513 -36.66 22.12 -6.24
CA ARG A 513 -35.98 23.17 -5.44
C ARG A 513 -35.41 22.62 -4.13
N TRP A 514 -36.16 21.77 -3.44
CA TRP A 514 -35.68 21.12 -2.21
C TRP A 514 -34.49 20.19 -2.47
N ILE A 515 -34.55 19.37 -3.52
CA ILE A 515 -33.45 18.47 -3.89
C ILE A 515 -32.20 19.26 -4.28
N ILE A 516 -32.33 20.31 -5.10
CA ILE A 516 -31.21 21.20 -5.46
C ILE A 516 -30.55 21.82 -4.23
N PHE A 517 -31.33 22.14 -3.20
CA PHE A 517 -30.80 22.70 -1.95
C PHE A 517 -30.13 21.66 -1.05
N ILE A 518 -30.73 20.47 -0.87
CA ILE A 518 -30.25 19.44 0.06
C ILE A 518 -29.06 18.64 -0.51
N LEU A 519 -29.12 18.31 -1.80
CA LEU A 519 -28.18 17.39 -2.44
C LEU A 519 -26.69 17.79 -2.28
N PRO A 520 -26.30 19.08 -2.40
CA PRO A 520 -24.92 19.49 -2.12
C PRO A 520 -24.45 19.13 -0.71
N PHE A 521 -25.29 19.29 0.33
CA PHE A 521 -24.94 18.94 1.70
C PHE A 521 -24.73 17.43 1.87
N CYS A 522 -25.58 16.62 1.24
CA CYS A 522 -25.40 15.17 1.23
C CYS A 522 -24.07 14.77 0.56
N ILE A 523 -23.68 15.42 -0.53
CA ILE A 523 -22.40 15.16 -1.21
C ILE A 523 -21.22 15.64 -0.35
N ILE A 524 -21.33 16.80 0.31
CA ILE A 524 -20.27 17.29 1.21
C ILE A 524 -20.03 16.28 2.34
N ALA A 525 -21.10 15.73 2.92
CA ALA A 525 -20.99 14.73 3.98
C ALA A 525 -20.25 13.46 3.52
N THR A 526 -20.37 13.06 2.25
CA THR A 526 -19.67 11.87 1.75
C THR A 526 -18.19 12.11 1.45
N ILE A 527 -17.77 13.34 1.15
CA ILE A 527 -16.39 13.69 0.79
C ILE A 527 -15.61 14.41 1.91
N ILE A 528 -16.19 14.57 3.10
CA ILE A 528 -15.61 15.34 4.21
C ILE A 528 -14.27 14.77 4.72
N HIS A 529 -14.00 13.48 4.48
CA HIS A 529 -12.72 12.85 4.81
C HIS A 529 -11.56 13.41 3.97
N GLU A 530 -11.80 13.87 2.74
CA GLU A 530 -10.71 14.37 1.89
C GLU A 530 -9.97 15.58 2.47
N PRO A 531 -10.65 16.71 2.82
CA PRO A 531 -9.96 17.88 3.36
C PRO A 531 -9.29 17.59 4.71
N LEU A 532 -9.83 16.67 5.52
CA LEU A 532 -9.28 16.30 6.83
C LEU A 532 -7.94 15.55 6.72
N HIS A 533 -7.70 14.88 5.59
CA HIS A 533 -6.54 14.04 5.36
C HIS A 533 -5.52 14.64 4.36
N ARG A 534 -5.72 15.91 3.96
CA ARG A 534 -4.80 16.66 3.09
C ARG A 534 -3.85 17.52 3.90
N ASN A 535 -2.55 17.29 3.72
CA ASN A 535 -1.50 18.07 4.37
C ASN A 535 -0.44 18.51 3.36
N ILE A 536 0.21 19.63 3.65
CA ILE A 536 1.41 20.03 2.92
C ILE A 536 2.61 19.36 3.57
N PHE A 537 3.34 18.59 2.78
CA PHE A 537 4.62 18.04 3.14
C PHE A 537 5.72 18.97 2.66
N GLU A 538 6.51 19.51 3.59
CA GLU A 538 7.72 20.27 3.29
C GLU A 538 8.94 19.35 3.32
N TYR A 539 9.78 19.42 2.29
CA TYR A 539 11.09 18.80 2.29
C TYR A 539 12.14 19.79 1.76
N GLN A 540 13.36 19.69 2.29
CA GLN A 540 14.48 20.49 1.84
C GLN A 540 15.36 19.64 0.94
N ILE A 541 15.57 20.08 -0.30
CA ILE A 541 16.67 19.56 -1.11
C ILE A 541 17.89 20.40 -0.73
N LYS A 542 18.91 19.76 -0.15
CA LYS A 542 20.22 20.41 -0.03
C LYS A 542 20.91 20.28 -1.38
N ASP A 543 20.66 21.26 -2.25
CA ASP A 543 21.51 21.44 -3.42
C ASP A 543 22.90 21.86 -2.96
N ILE A 544 23.91 21.07 -3.31
CA ILE A 544 25.32 21.41 -3.08
C ILE A 544 25.73 22.64 -3.93
N LYS A 545 24.86 23.08 -4.86
CA LYS A 545 25.10 24.20 -5.80
C LYS A 545 24.73 25.60 -5.31
N SER A 546 24.15 25.83 -4.12
CA SER A 546 23.87 27.22 -3.72
C SER A 546 25.14 27.90 -3.16
N VAL A 547 25.85 28.64 -4.02
CA VAL A 547 26.90 29.62 -3.62
C VAL A 547 26.34 30.68 -2.65
N THR A 548 25.02 30.76 -2.50
CA THR A 548 24.32 31.71 -1.62
C THR A 548 23.81 31.12 -0.29
N GLY A 549 24.02 29.82 -0.01
CA GLY A 549 23.68 29.23 1.28
C GLY A 549 22.19 29.23 1.68
N ILE A 550 21.27 29.44 0.72
CA ILE A 550 19.81 29.44 1.00
C ILE A 550 19.25 28.05 0.65
N PRO A 551 18.74 27.27 1.63
CA PRO A 551 18.15 25.97 1.35
C PRO A 551 16.84 26.11 0.57
N GLU A 552 16.72 25.42 -0.56
CA GLU A 552 15.47 25.37 -1.34
C GLU A 552 14.40 24.58 -0.58
N ARG A 553 13.27 25.25 -0.33
CA ARG A 553 12.14 24.71 0.43
C ARG A 553 11.08 24.18 -0.54
N ASN A 554 10.87 22.87 -0.55
CA ASN A 554 9.91 22.24 -1.44
C ASN A 554 8.63 21.92 -0.67
N SER A 555 7.48 22.35 -1.19
CA SER A 555 6.17 22.04 -0.61
C SER A 555 5.36 21.17 -1.56
N GLN A 556 4.67 20.15 -1.04
CA GLN A 556 3.83 19.22 -1.80
C GLN A 556 2.51 18.99 -1.08
N CYS A 557 1.39 18.97 -1.80
CA CYS A 557 0.09 18.59 -1.26
C CYS A 557 -0.04 17.06 -1.27
N VAL A 558 -0.14 16.43 -0.11
CA VAL A 558 -0.21 14.97 0.02
C VAL A 558 -1.48 14.58 0.77
N ILE A 559 -2.14 13.53 0.29
CA ILE A 559 -3.29 12.90 0.95
C ILE A 559 -2.80 11.68 1.72
N GLN A 560 -3.16 11.56 2.99
CA GLN A 560 -2.80 10.44 3.85
C GLN A 560 -4.05 9.73 4.38
N TYR A 561 -4.40 8.59 3.79
CA TYR A 561 -5.51 7.75 4.26
C TYR A 561 -5.02 6.56 5.08
N SER A 562 -5.81 6.18 6.09
CA SER A 562 -5.74 4.82 6.66
C SER A 562 -6.44 3.84 5.73
N HIS A 563 -6.20 2.53 5.89
CA HIS A 563 -6.85 1.50 5.09
C HIS A 563 -8.38 1.60 5.10
N ALA A 564 -8.99 1.83 6.28
CA ALA A 564 -10.43 1.98 6.41
C ALA A 564 -10.98 3.21 5.64
N VAL A 565 -10.26 4.35 5.68
CA VAL A 565 -10.64 5.56 4.95
C VAL A 565 -10.47 5.38 3.44
N GLN A 566 -9.49 4.60 3.02
CA GLN A 566 -9.29 4.24 1.62
C GLN A 566 -10.43 3.38 1.08
N ASP A 567 -10.87 2.36 1.83
CA ASP A 567 -12.01 1.52 1.44
C ASP A 567 -13.30 2.35 1.35
N TYR A 568 -13.52 3.24 2.32
CA TYR A 568 -14.63 4.19 2.30
C TYR A 568 -14.56 5.13 1.07
N ASN A 569 -13.42 5.75 0.80
CA ASN A 569 -13.22 6.63 -0.34
C ASN A 569 -13.53 5.93 -1.67
N THR A 570 -13.15 4.66 -1.78
CA THR A 570 -13.42 3.80 -2.93
C THR A 570 -14.91 3.55 -3.11
N ALA A 571 -15.59 3.15 -2.03
CA ALA A 571 -17.03 2.93 -2.03
C ALA A 571 -17.79 4.20 -2.43
N ILE A 572 -17.43 5.35 -1.85
CA ILE A 572 -18.04 6.65 -2.18
C ILE A 572 -17.84 7.01 -3.65
N LEU A 573 -16.62 6.81 -4.18
CA LEU A 573 -16.35 7.09 -5.59
C LEU A 573 -17.20 6.22 -6.52
N PHE A 574 -17.32 4.92 -6.21
CA PHE A 574 -18.22 4.02 -6.94
C PHE A 574 -19.68 4.49 -6.89
N ILE A 575 -20.15 4.89 -5.72
CA ILE A 575 -21.53 5.38 -5.52
C ILE A 575 -21.80 6.61 -6.38
N HIS A 576 -20.93 7.63 -6.33
CA HIS A 576 -21.15 8.86 -7.09
C HIS A 576 -20.92 8.70 -8.60
N LEU A 577 -20.14 7.71 -9.04
CA LEU A 577 -19.90 7.47 -10.45
C LEU A 577 -20.95 6.56 -11.09
N ILE A 578 -21.21 5.40 -10.47
CA ILE A 578 -22.07 4.35 -11.02
C ILE A 578 -23.55 4.61 -10.66
N GLY A 579 -23.83 5.14 -9.47
CA GLY A 579 -25.20 5.37 -8.99
C GLY A 579 -26.06 6.21 -9.96
N PRO A 580 -25.62 7.41 -10.37
CA PRO A 580 -26.34 8.23 -11.34
C PRO A 580 -26.55 7.54 -12.70
N PHE A 581 -25.56 6.77 -13.15
CA PHE A 581 -25.67 6.00 -14.39
C PHE A 581 -26.76 4.93 -14.29
N ILE A 582 -26.75 4.16 -13.20
CA ILE A 582 -27.76 3.12 -12.94
C ILE A 582 -29.16 3.74 -12.91
N ALA A 583 -29.34 4.88 -12.22
CA ALA A 583 -30.61 5.60 -12.19
C ALA A 583 -31.07 6.05 -13.58
N ASN A 584 -30.17 6.59 -14.40
CA ASN A 584 -30.44 6.98 -15.78
C ASN A 584 -30.83 5.78 -16.66
N LEU A 585 -30.09 4.68 -16.58
CA LEU A 585 -30.33 3.47 -17.35
C LEU A 585 -31.69 2.85 -17.00
N PHE A 586 -31.98 2.65 -15.71
CA PHE A 586 -33.27 2.10 -15.29
C PHE A 586 -34.45 3.01 -15.65
N SER A 587 -34.28 4.33 -15.55
CA SER A 587 -35.31 5.29 -15.98
C SER A 587 -35.60 5.18 -17.49
N ALA A 588 -34.56 5.05 -18.31
CA ALA A 588 -34.70 4.88 -19.76
C ALA A 588 -35.37 3.55 -20.12
N LEU A 589 -34.95 2.44 -19.51
CA LEU A 589 -35.57 1.12 -19.70
C LEU A 589 -37.03 1.15 -19.27
N PHE A 590 -37.34 1.79 -18.14
CA PHE A 590 -38.71 1.94 -17.67
C PHE A 590 -39.60 2.68 -18.68
N ILE A 591 -39.13 3.78 -19.26
CA ILE A 591 -39.87 4.52 -20.30
C ILE A 591 -40.11 3.64 -21.53
N ILE A 592 -39.10 2.92 -22.01
CA ILE A 592 -39.20 2.08 -23.20
C ILE A 592 -40.17 0.92 -22.98
N PHE A 593 -39.97 0.13 -21.93
CA PHE A 593 -40.79 -1.06 -21.67
C PHE A 593 -42.19 -0.70 -21.17
N GLY A 594 -42.31 0.36 -20.35
CA GLY A 594 -43.60 0.86 -19.85
C GLY A 594 -44.48 1.36 -20.98
N THR A 595 -43.95 2.19 -21.87
CA THR A 595 -44.69 2.71 -23.03
C THR A 595 -45.00 1.60 -24.04
N ALA A 596 -44.07 0.66 -24.28
CA ALA A 596 -44.32 -0.50 -25.12
C ALA A 596 -45.46 -1.37 -24.57
N ARG A 597 -45.53 -1.55 -23.24
CA ARG A 597 -46.59 -2.31 -22.58
C ARG A 597 -47.94 -1.61 -22.74
N GLN A 598 -48.02 -0.31 -22.46
CA GLN A 598 -49.24 0.47 -22.68
C GLN A 598 -49.74 0.37 -24.14
N ARG A 599 -48.83 0.51 -25.12
CA ARG A 599 -49.19 0.39 -26.55
C ARG A 599 -49.63 -1.02 -26.93
N SER A 600 -49.02 -2.07 -26.37
CA SER A 600 -49.44 -3.46 -26.64
C SER A 600 -50.83 -3.80 -26.07
N VAL A 601 -51.22 -3.18 -24.96
CA VAL A 601 -52.56 -3.33 -24.39
C VAL A 601 -53.61 -2.58 -25.23
N ALA A 602 -53.24 -1.42 -25.81
CA ALA A 602 -54.13 -0.64 -26.67
C ALA A 602 -54.23 -1.16 -28.12
N GLN A 603 -53.19 -1.84 -28.63
CA GLN A 603 -53.13 -2.38 -29.99
C GLN A 603 -52.79 -3.87 -29.97
N THR A 604 -53.81 -4.72 -29.83
CA THR A 604 -53.67 -6.18 -29.71
C THR A 604 -53.22 -6.88 -31.00
N SER A 605 -53.22 -6.20 -32.15
CA SER A 605 -52.89 -6.78 -33.45
C SER A 605 -51.40 -7.00 -33.70
N LYS A 606 -50.51 -6.56 -32.79
CA LYS A 606 -49.05 -6.66 -32.92
C LYS A 606 -48.41 -7.29 -31.68
N ASN A 607 -47.39 -8.11 -31.89
CA ASN A 607 -46.65 -8.75 -30.80
C ASN A 607 -45.89 -7.73 -29.94
N TYR A 608 -45.87 -7.93 -28.63
CA TYR A 608 -45.17 -7.06 -27.66
C TYR A 608 -43.72 -6.71 -28.05
N ILE A 609 -42.97 -7.66 -28.60
CA ILE A 609 -41.58 -7.46 -29.08
C ILE A 609 -41.51 -6.41 -30.20
N THR A 610 -42.51 -6.35 -31.08
CA THR A 610 -42.54 -5.34 -32.16
C THR A 610 -42.75 -3.94 -31.62
N HIS A 611 -43.55 -3.78 -30.55
CA HIS A 611 -43.69 -2.51 -29.84
C HIS A 611 -42.40 -2.11 -29.12
N ILE A 612 -41.69 -3.06 -28.49
CA ILE A 612 -40.38 -2.78 -27.88
C ILE A 612 -39.36 -2.30 -28.92
N ARG A 613 -39.24 -2.98 -30.07
CA ARG A 613 -38.31 -2.56 -31.15
C ARG A 613 -38.67 -1.19 -31.72
N ALA A 614 -39.96 -0.86 -31.81
CA ALA A 614 -40.41 0.47 -32.22
C ALA A 614 -40.02 1.53 -31.19
N GLN A 615 -40.27 1.29 -29.89
CA GLN A 615 -39.91 2.21 -28.81
C GLN A 615 -38.41 2.40 -28.66
N LEU A 616 -37.61 1.35 -28.82
CA LEU A 616 -36.15 1.45 -28.86
C LEU A 616 -35.65 2.32 -30.01
N ARG A 617 -36.32 2.31 -31.18
CA ARG A 617 -35.96 3.19 -32.30
C ARG A 617 -36.39 4.63 -32.08
N GLU A 618 -37.60 4.85 -31.56
CA GLU A 618 -38.13 6.19 -31.23
C GLU A 618 -37.31 6.85 -30.11
N HIS A 619 -36.90 6.09 -29.10
CA HIS A 619 -36.23 6.60 -27.90
C HIS A 619 -34.77 6.18 -27.77
N LYS A 620 -34.09 5.79 -28.86
CA LYS A 620 -32.69 5.33 -28.85
C LYS A 620 -31.74 6.28 -28.10
N GLN A 621 -32.01 7.59 -28.18
CA GLN A 621 -31.21 8.63 -27.53
C GLN A 621 -31.25 8.55 -25.99
N LEU A 622 -32.34 8.06 -25.39
CA LEU A 622 -32.46 7.89 -23.93
C LEU A 622 -31.52 6.80 -23.38
N VAL A 623 -31.09 5.86 -24.23
CA VAL A 623 -30.14 4.79 -23.86
C VAL A 623 -28.72 5.11 -24.32
N ILE A 624 -28.57 5.71 -25.51
CA ILE A 624 -27.26 6.11 -26.06
C ILE A 624 -26.58 7.17 -25.19
N SER A 625 -27.33 8.17 -24.71
CA SER A 625 -26.76 9.25 -23.89
C SER A 625 -26.11 8.73 -22.59
N PRO A 626 -26.78 7.93 -21.74
CA PRO A 626 -26.15 7.35 -20.56
C PRO A 626 -24.97 6.43 -20.89
N ALA A 627 -25.04 5.65 -21.97
CA ALA A 627 -23.95 4.78 -22.38
C ALA A 627 -22.69 5.57 -22.78
N ILE A 628 -22.85 6.66 -23.55
CA ILE A 628 -21.74 7.56 -23.90
C ILE A 628 -21.13 8.18 -22.64
N LEU A 629 -21.97 8.69 -21.72
CA LEU A 629 -21.49 9.30 -20.48
C LEU A 629 -20.76 8.30 -19.58
N LEU A 630 -21.20 7.03 -19.55
CA LEU A 630 -20.49 5.95 -18.85
C LEU A 630 -19.13 5.67 -19.48
N ILE A 631 -19.08 5.51 -20.81
CA ILE A 631 -17.82 5.23 -21.51
C ILE A 631 -16.81 6.35 -21.28
N LEU A 632 -17.26 7.60 -21.31
CA LEU A 632 -16.40 8.77 -21.03
C LEU A 632 -15.98 8.86 -19.56
N SER A 633 -16.71 8.24 -18.63
CA SER A 633 -16.39 8.26 -17.20
C SER A 633 -15.55 7.07 -16.73
N MET A 634 -15.50 5.98 -17.52
CA MET A 634 -14.71 4.78 -17.24
C MET A 634 -13.21 5.03 -17.03
N PRO A 635 -12.52 5.89 -17.81
CA PRO A 635 -11.11 6.18 -17.56
C PRO A 635 -10.83 6.70 -16.15
N ARG A 636 -11.77 7.48 -15.59
CA ARG A 636 -11.69 7.96 -14.20
C ARG A 636 -11.83 6.82 -13.20
N LEU A 637 -12.76 5.89 -13.44
CA LEU A 637 -12.93 4.72 -12.61
C LEU A 637 -11.66 3.86 -12.62
N ILE A 638 -11.11 3.61 -13.80
CA ILE A 638 -9.87 2.85 -13.97
C ILE A 638 -8.73 3.54 -13.22
N ILE A 639 -8.49 4.84 -13.48
CA ILE A 639 -7.45 5.63 -12.78
C ILE A 639 -7.64 5.55 -11.26
N SER A 640 -8.88 5.66 -10.80
CA SER A 640 -9.15 5.64 -9.38
C SER A 640 -8.92 4.28 -8.74
N LEU A 641 -9.28 3.19 -9.43
CA LEU A 641 -9.15 1.82 -8.94
C LEU A 641 -7.75 1.24 -9.13
N LEU A 642 -6.84 1.96 -9.79
CA LEU A 642 -5.43 1.60 -9.81
C LEU A 642 -4.87 1.71 -8.39
N SER A 643 -4.92 0.59 -7.66
CA SER A 643 -4.28 0.42 -6.37
C SER A 643 -2.80 0.06 -6.57
N GLY A 644 -1.89 0.75 -5.88
CA GLY A 644 -0.47 0.42 -5.84
C GLY A 644 0.45 1.49 -6.46
N CYS A 645 1.74 1.18 -6.55
CA CYS A 645 2.76 2.09 -7.09
C CYS A 645 2.79 2.06 -8.62
N VAL A 646 1.93 2.86 -9.23
CA VAL A 646 1.99 3.15 -10.66
C VAL A 646 3.06 4.22 -10.90
N LYS A 647 4.10 3.89 -11.69
CA LYS A 647 5.06 4.88 -12.19
C LYS A 647 4.39 5.72 -13.29
N ILE A 648 3.83 6.86 -12.91
CA ILE A 648 3.18 7.78 -13.86
C ILE A 648 4.17 8.32 -14.91
N SER A 649 5.46 8.43 -14.53
CA SER A 649 6.58 8.86 -15.38
C SER A 649 6.75 8.03 -16.65
N ASP A 650 6.34 6.76 -16.66
CA ASP A 650 6.59 5.87 -17.79
C ASP A 650 5.64 6.20 -18.95
N LYS A 651 4.41 6.63 -18.65
CA LYS A 651 3.37 6.99 -19.63
C LYS A 651 2.48 8.15 -19.15
N PRO A 652 3.05 9.35 -18.90
CA PRO A 652 2.32 10.48 -18.31
C PRO A 652 1.13 10.93 -19.18
N TRP A 653 1.27 10.83 -20.51
CA TRP A 653 0.23 11.09 -21.48
C TRP A 653 -1.05 10.26 -21.28
N LEU A 654 -0.93 8.98 -20.91
CA LEU A 654 -2.09 8.11 -20.74
C LEU A 654 -2.96 8.58 -19.57
N TYR A 655 -2.33 8.88 -18.43
CA TYR A 655 -3.01 9.36 -17.24
C TYR A 655 -3.57 10.76 -17.43
N LEU A 656 -2.81 11.63 -18.11
CA LEU A 656 -3.26 12.97 -18.44
C LEU A 656 -4.51 12.93 -19.35
N CYS A 657 -4.48 12.16 -20.44
CA CYS A 657 -5.63 11.99 -21.31
C CYS A 657 -6.86 11.44 -20.57
N ALA A 658 -6.67 10.40 -19.76
CA ALA A 658 -7.76 9.81 -19.01
C ALA A 658 -8.32 10.77 -17.93
N TYR A 659 -7.48 11.63 -17.32
CA TYR A 659 -7.91 12.72 -16.45
C TYR A 659 -8.77 13.75 -17.20
N PHE A 660 -8.33 14.24 -18.37
CA PHE A 660 -9.10 15.19 -19.18
C PHE A 660 -10.43 14.60 -19.68
N ILE A 661 -10.42 13.36 -20.17
CA ILE A 661 -11.64 12.65 -20.63
C ILE A 661 -12.69 12.60 -19.52
N SER A 662 -12.26 12.46 -18.26
CA SER A 662 -13.18 12.39 -17.12
C SER A 662 -14.05 13.63 -16.88
N PHE A 663 -13.66 14.79 -17.41
CA PHE A 663 -14.44 16.05 -17.34
C PHE A 663 -15.26 16.32 -18.60
N THR A 664 -15.11 15.50 -19.64
CA THR A 664 -15.85 15.64 -20.89
C THR A 664 -17.38 15.54 -20.70
N PRO A 665 -17.93 14.71 -19.79
CA PRO A 665 -19.36 14.70 -19.48
C PRO A 665 -19.96 16.08 -19.20
N SER A 666 -19.30 16.91 -18.39
CA SER A 666 -19.77 18.27 -18.05
C SER A 666 -19.71 19.25 -19.23
N ILE A 667 -18.87 18.97 -20.23
CA ILE A 667 -18.75 19.77 -21.47
C ILE A 667 -19.80 19.35 -22.52
N LEU A 668 -20.51 18.24 -22.30
CA LEU A 668 -21.42 17.68 -23.29
C LEU A 668 -22.91 17.89 -22.98
N VAL A 669 -23.28 18.59 -21.91
CA VAL A 669 -24.68 18.79 -21.51
C VAL A 669 -25.55 19.37 -22.64
N PHE A 670 -25.10 20.42 -23.34
CA PHE A 670 -25.81 21.01 -24.47
C PHE A 670 -25.94 20.02 -25.63
N VAL A 671 -24.82 19.37 -25.97
CA VAL A 671 -24.74 18.43 -27.09
C VAL A 671 -25.63 17.21 -26.87
N VAL A 672 -25.72 16.75 -25.63
CA VAL A 672 -26.45 15.54 -25.25
C VAL A 672 -27.95 15.82 -25.03
N PHE A 673 -28.29 16.96 -24.41
CA PHE A 673 -29.68 17.24 -24.06
C PHE A 673 -30.36 18.18 -25.04
N VAL A 674 -29.71 19.27 -25.47
CA VAL A 674 -30.34 20.35 -26.25
C VAL A 674 -30.37 20.04 -27.75
N ILE A 675 -29.24 19.67 -28.34
CA ILE A 675 -29.13 19.41 -29.80
C ILE A 675 -30.14 18.35 -30.27
N PRO A 676 -30.29 17.19 -29.58
CA PRO A 676 -31.17 16.12 -30.06
C PRO A 676 -32.66 16.40 -29.83
N SER A 677 -32.99 17.38 -28.98
CA SER A 677 -34.37 17.70 -28.61
C SER A 677 -34.92 18.85 -29.45
N ASP A 678 -35.90 18.54 -30.30
CA ASP A 678 -36.59 19.55 -31.13
C ASP A 678 -37.22 20.66 -30.27
N LEU A 679 -37.77 20.29 -29.11
CA LEU A 679 -38.33 21.23 -28.14
C LEU A 679 -37.26 22.23 -27.68
N TYR A 680 -36.13 21.75 -27.17
CA TYR A 680 -35.10 22.62 -26.61
C TYR A 680 -34.40 23.44 -27.70
N ARG A 681 -34.18 22.87 -28.89
CA ARG A 681 -33.61 23.59 -30.04
C ARG A 681 -34.51 24.74 -30.50
N LYS A 682 -35.83 24.53 -30.53
CA LYS A 682 -36.80 25.58 -30.86
C LYS A 682 -36.79 26.68 -29.81
N THR A 683 -36.83 26.32 -28.53
CA THR A 683 -36.79 27.29 -27.42
C THR A 683 -35.50 28.12 -27.45
N LEU A 684 -34.34 27.50 -27.68
CA LEU A 684 -33.07 28.22 -27.81
C LEU A 684 -33.11 29.22 -28.96
N LYS A 685 -33.62 28.83 -30.13
CA LYS A 685 -33.73 29.71 -31.30
C LYS A 685 -34.60 30.94 -30.99
N GLU A 686 -35.74 30.73 -30.34
CA GLU A 686 -36.64 31.81 -29.90
C GLU A 686 -35.93 32.75 -28.90
N THR A 687 -35.23 32.20 -27.91
CA THR A 687 -34.48 32.99 -26.93
C THR A 687 -33.35 33.80 -27.60
N LEU A 688 -32.61 33.21 -28.54
CA LEU A 688 -31.53 33.91 -29.28
C LEU A 688 -32.08 35.07 -30.13
N ILE A 689 -33.20 34.87 -30.84
CA ILE A 689 -33.86 35.93 -31.62
C ILE A 689 -34.29 37.08 -30.70
N THR A 690 -34.86 36.75 -29.54
CA THR A 690 -35.31 37.75 -28.56
C THR A 690 -34.14 38.53 -27.98
N TRP A 691 -33.02 37.86 -27.69
CA TRP A 691 -31.80 38.48 -27.19
C TRP A 691 -31.14 39.39 -28.23
N GLN A 692 -31.06 38.95 -29.50
CA GLN A 692 -30.56 39.78 -30.60
C GLN A 692 -31.40 41.06 -30.79
N ARG A 693 -32.73 40.98 -30.63
CA ARG A 693 -33.59 42.17 -30.67
C ARG A 693 -33.30 43.13 -29.52
N ARG A 694 -33.01 42.63 -28.31
CA ARG A 694 -32.68 43.45 -27.13
C ARG A 694 -31.30 44.12 -27.18
N ILE A 695 -30.37 43.63 -28.01
CA ILE A 695 -29.04 44.25 -28.20
C ILE A 695 -29.06 45.31 -29.30
N ARG A 696 -29.98 45.18 -30.27
CA ARG A 696 -30.17 46.15 -31.35
C ARG A 696 -31.00 47.37 -30.93
N HIS A 697 -31.70 47.27 -29.81
CA HIS A 697 -32.36 48.38 -29.11
C HIS A 697 -31.46 48.83 -27.96
#